data_AF-A0A7S2YY56-F1
#
_entry.id   AF-A0A7S2YY56-F1
#
_cell.length_a   1.000
_cell.length_b   1.000
_cell.length_c   1.000
_cell.angle_alpha   90.00
_cell.angle_beta   90.00
_cell.angle_gamma   90.00
#
_symmetry.space_group_name_H-M   'P 1'
#
loop_
_entity.id
_entity.type
_entity.pdbx_description
1 polymer ?
#
loop_
_entity_poly.entity_id
_entity_poly.type
_entity_poly.pdbx_seq_one_letter_code
_entity_poly.pdbx_strand_id
1 'polypeptide(L)'
;MAIADLVTALADATDSRADAAAALGDAVASGPAMGPAEAIPGLLAAMNDKDKSSDKRLSGVAGVKALLEKAAVRSQPFLHTEVLPLLLTLCSDKSKDVQAAAADCLETYSKVINPYSVRVLLPHIYKGFGIKEKWTTRVAALNFLAQLTETAPSELSVCLPDIVPLISEPMTDSKKETKQAGHDAFCKVCKIVGNRDITPFVEVLADTIAKPENTPDCVHKLGATTFVQQVEAPTLAIMTPLLAKGLAHQQAVAIKRLACKITDNMCKLVEDAQDAFLFIPKLLPGVQKVFDEVPDPECRQVAGKALEVLNHLVKESEALGQKKEADALTVMQSKAPKAFEKAAPVAEFCAAMCSQLSFMRCYIPSEWTETISPFLAGVSSDAEISTMANETLEQCKKATAVKRPDEVESEDGVELCNCQFKLAYGGLILLNNAQLKLMKGKRYGLCGPNGCGKSTLMKAIANGQLEGFPSPEELKTVYVEHDIQGVAEDTPVVDFAHMVCSETKSREDVEKVLTSVGFNDERRGMPIASLSGGWKMKLALVRAILMDAKIFLLDEPTNHLDVTNVQWLVDFLNGSSSTSLIVSHDSGFLDNVCTHIIHYEQRKLKTYRGNLSEFVKKVPEAQSYYSFEAAAFTFHFPEPGYLEGVKNKDKAIMKMSQVDFTYPGTERQILGGCSLQVSMASRVACVGPNGAGKSTLIKLLTGEVKATIGTVWKHPNLRIAYVAQHAFHHVEQHVDKTPNEYIQWRFAGGEDKENQTKVDRQLSAEEEKKMKEKLVIDGQKREIEKLKGRRKHKNTYEYEVKFVGLEDDKNIYMIRDDLEDLGFEKMVARVDEEEAARMGMVSRPLTKANIEQHLADVGLDAEFATHSRIRGLSGGQKVKVVIGAAMWNQPHILVMDEPTNYLDRDSLGALASAIKEYGGGVVIISHNAEFCKTMCQEEWSVPGDGIVHITGNQYKQEKLKEQVIQDEVTDALGNTIKVKAPKKKLSRKELKAKIKERKAKLDRGDEVSSDPDGLYAEHGC
;
A
#
# COMPACT_ATOMS: atom_id res chain seq x y z
N MET A 1 -8.73 60.17 -35.80
CA MET A 1 -7.39 59.98 -36.40
C MET A 1 -7.36 58.61 -37.05
N ALA A 2 -6.66 58.44 -38.17
CA ALA A 2 -6.47 57.10 -38.71
C ALA A 2 -5.58 56.27 -37.76
N ILE A 3 -5.73 54.94 -37.77
CA ILE A 3 -4.93 54.05 -36.90
C ILE A 3 -3.43 54.25 -37.14
N ALA A 4 -3.03 54.45 -38.40
CA ALA A 4 -1.64 54.75 -38.77
C ALA A 4 -1.10 56.01 -38.08
N ASP A 5 -1.90 57.09 -38.01
CA ASP A 5 -1.48 58.35 -37.36
C ASP A 5 -1.29 58.16 -35.85
N LEU A 6 -2.14 57.35 -35.22
CA LEU A 6 -2.03 57.03 -33.79
C LEU A 6 -0.80 56.18 -33.47
N VAL A 7 -0.43 55.26 -34.36
CA VAL A 7 0.80 54.48 -34.22
C VAL A 7 2.05 55.36 -34.36
N THR A 8 2.06 56.30 -35.31
CA THR A 8 3.15 57.28 -35.42
C THR A 8 3.21 58.19 -34.20
N ALA A 9 2.08 58.72 -33.73
CA ALA A 9 2.03 59.55 -32.53
C ALA A 9 2.51 58.82 -31.27
N LEU A 10 2.18 57.53 -31.13
CA LEU A 10 2.66 56.69 -30.04
C LEU A 10 4.17 56.45 -30.13
N ALA A 11 4.70 56.18 -31.33
CA ALA A 11 6.13 55.93 -31.52
C ALA A 11 7.02 57.11 -31.09
N ASP A 12 6.50 58.34 -31.20
CA ASP A 12 7.21 59.57 -30.80
C ASP A 12 6.87 60.04 -29.37
N ALA A 13 5.99 59.35 -28.65
CA ALA A 13 5.58 59.72 -27.29
C ALA A 13 6.59 59.30 -26.21
N THR A 14 6.96 60.25 -25.34
CA THR A 14 7.79 60.02 -24.14
C THR A 14 6.97 60.11 -22.85
N ASP A 15 6.46 61.30 -22.50
CA ASP A 15 5.76 61.56 -21.23
C ASP A 15 4.26 61.22 -21.27
N SER A 16 3.64 61.23 -22.47
CA SER A 16 2.22 60.92 -22.70
C SER A 16 1.99 59.51 -23.26
N ARG A 17 2.96 58.61 -23.11
CA ARG A 17 2.96 57.26 -23.71
C ARG A 17 1.72 56.45 -23.33
N ALA A 18 1.30 56.50 -22.07
CA ALA A 18 0.14 55.75 -21.59
C ALA A 18 -1.16 56.23 -22.26
N ASP A 19 -1.35 57.55 -22.36
CA ASP A 19 -2.53 58.15 -22.99
C ASP A 19 -2.56 57.87 -24.50
N ALA A 20 -1.42 57.96 -25.17
CA ALA A 20 -1.30 57.64 -26.60
C ALA A 20 -1.56 56.16 -26.89
N ALA A 21 -1.06 55.25 -26.03
CA ALA A 21 -1.32 53.83 -26.14
C ALA A 21 -2.81 53.51 -25.88
N ALA A 22 -3.40 54.12 -24.85
CA ALA A 22 -4.81 53.98 -24.54
C ALA A 22 -5.71 54.44 -25.68
N ALA A 23 -5.38 55.57 -26.33
CA ALA A 23 -6.10 56.09 -27.49
C ALA A 23 -6.01 55.17 -28.71
N LEU A 24 -4.83 54.56 -28.95
CA LEU A 24 -4.67 53.53 -29.99
C LEU A 24 -5.56 52.31 -29.69
N GLY A 25 -5.56 51.82 -28.44
CA GLY A 25 -6.40 50.70 -28.02
C GLY A 25 -7.90 50.96 -28.22
N ASP A 26 -8.38 52.15 -27.83
CA ASP A 26 -9.80 52.55 -28.00
C ASP A 26 -10.17 52.67 -29.49
N ALA A 27 -9.27 53.20 -30.31
CA ALA A 27 -9.48 53.33 -31.75
C ALA A 27 -9.56 51.97 -32.45
N VAL A 28 -8.73 50.99 -32.04
CA VAL A 28 -8.79 49.63 -32.58
C VAL A 28 -10.01 48.86 -32.08
N ALA A 29 -10.42 49.07 -30.82
CA ALA A 29 -11.59 48.41 -30.24
C ALA A 29 -12.90 48.84 -30.92
N SER A 30 -13.05 50.15 -31.18
CA SER A 30 -14.23 50.77 -31.80
C SER A 30 -14.18 50.82 -33.34
N GLY A 31 -13.02 50.55 -33.93
CA GLY A 31 -12.73 50.69 -35.35
C GLY A 31 -13.14 49.49 -36.22
N PRO A 32 -12.71 49.48 -37.50
CA PRO A 32 -12.99 48.37 -38.43
C PRO A 32 -12.37 47.06 -37.95
N ALA A 33 -12.97 45.91 -38.31
CA ALA A 33 -12.54 44.58 -37.87
C ALA A 33 -11.07 44.26 -38.19
N MET A 34 -10.54 44.82 -39.30
CA MET A 34 -9.13 44.67 -39.71
C MET A 34 -8.19 45.77 -39.17
N GLY A 35 -8.67 46.64 -38.28
CA GLY A 35 -7.86 47.69 -37.64
C GLY A 35 -6.55 47.20 -36.99
N PRO A 36 -6.50 46.01 -36.34
CA PRO A 36 -5.24 45.45 -35.84
C PRO A 36 -4.18 45.21 -36.94
N ALA A 37 -4.59 44.84 -38.15
CA ALA A 37 -3.69 44.62 -39.28
C ALA A 37 -3.01 45.92 -39.75
N GLU A 38 -3.64 47.08 -39.51
CA GLU A 38 -3.04 48.40 -39.77
C GLU A 38 -2.10 48.84 -38.64
N ALA A 39 -2.41 48.49 -37.38
CA ALA A 39 -1.63 48.93 -36.22
C ALA A 39 -0.32 48.15 -36.03
N ILE A 40 -0.37 46.82 -36.20
CA ILE A 40 0.69 45.90 -35.77
C ILE A 40 2.02 46.07 -36.51
N PRO A 41 2.08 46.30 -37.85
CA PRO A 41 3.35 46.52 -38.53
C PRO A 41 4.17 47.69 -37.97
N GLY A 42 3.50 48.79 -37.59
CA GLY A 42 4.15 49.95 -37.00
C GLY A 42 4.59 49.71 -35.55
N LEU A 43 3.80 48.97 -34.76
CA LEU A 43 4.20 48.55 -33.41
C LEU A 43 5.41 47.60 -33.44
N LEU A 44 5.44 46.65 -34.37
CA LEU A 44 6.59 45.76 -34.60
C LEU A 44 7.85 46.54 -34.98
N ALA A 45 7.72 47.54 -35.87
CA ALA A 45 8.83 48.40 -36.23
C ALA A 45 9.36 49.18 -35.03
N ALA A 46 8.48 49.71 -34.17
CA ALA A 46 8.86 50.42 -32.95
C ALA A 46 9.55 49.50 -31.93
N MET A 47 9.03 48.28 -31.74
CA MET A 47 9.61 47.26 -30.86
C MET A 47 10.97 46.75 -31.33
N ASN A 48 11.20 46.69 -32.64
CA ASN A 48 12.44 46.20 -33.24
C ASN A 48 13.45 47.33 -33.55
N ASP A 49 13.23 48.54 -33.03
CA ASP A 49 14.10 49.69 -33.31
C ASP A 49 15.55 49.43 -32.86
N LYS A 50 16.46 49.43 -33.85
CA LYS A 50 17.88 49.10 -33.69
C LYS A 50 18.74 50.31 -33.35
N ASP A 51 18.21 51.53 -33.46
CA ASP A 51 18.95 52.78 -33.28
C ASP A 51 19.13 53.21 -31.81
N LYS A 52 19.08 52.24 -30.87
CA LYS A 52 19.30 52.40 -29.42
C LYS A 52 18.28 53.25 -28.65
N SER A 53 17.23 53.79 -29.27
CA SER A 53 16.18 54.48 -28.50
C SER A 53 15.41 53.48 -27.65
N SER A 54 15.54 53.53 -26.32
CA SER A 54 14.72 52.73 -25.40
C SER A 54 13.26 53.19 -25.42
N ASP A 55 13.01 54.48 -25.68
CA ASP A 55 11.67 55.06 -25.65
C ASP A 55 10.78 54.55 -26.77
N LYS A 56 11.30 54.37 -27.99
CA LYS A 56 10.53 53.79 -29.11
C LYS A 56 10.11 52.35 -28.82
N ARG A 57 11.02 51.55 -28.24
CA ARG A 57 10.71 50.16 -27.84
C ARG A 57 9.69 50.13 -26.71
N LEU A 58 9.81 51.01 -25.71
CA LEU A 58 8.81 51.17 -24.65
C LEU A 58 7.43 51.54 -25.20
N SER A 59 7.36 52.49 -26.15
CA SER A 59 6.11 52.89 -26.79
C SER A 59 5.50 51.77 -27.64
N GLY A 60 6.32 50.99 -28.34
CA GLY A 60 5.87 49.79 -29.05
C GLY A 60 5.25 48.75 -28.12
N VAL A 61 5.92 48.43 -27.00
CA VAL A 61 5.41 47.50 -25.98
C VAL A 61 4.14 48.02 -25.32
N ALA A 62 4.07 49.32 -25.00
CA ALA A 62 2.88 49.95 -24.44
C ALA A 62 1.68 49.90 -25.40
N GLY A 63 1.93 50.08 -26.70
CA GLY A 63 0.89 49.93 -27.73
C GLY A 63 0.34 48.51 -27.79
N VAL A 64 1.22 47.49 -27.77
CA VAL A 64 0.78 46.09 -27.72
C VAL A 64 -0.02 45.80 -26.44
N LYS A 65 0.43 46.29 -25.29
CA LYS A 65 -0.31 46.13 -24.03
C LYS A 65 -1.70 46.76 -24.10
N ALA A 66 -1.83 47.96 -24.66
CA ALA A 66 -3.12 48.61 -24.84
C ALA A 66 -4.05 47.84 -25.79
N LEU A 67 -3.52 47.21 -26.85
CA LEU A 67 -4.30 46.30 -27.70
C LEU A 67 -4.80 45.07 -26.93
N LEU A 68 -3.97 44.51 -26.04
CA LEU A 68 -4.35 43.38 -25.19
C LEU A 68 -5.42 43.78 -24.15
N GLU A 69 -5.36 44.99 -23.58
CA GLU A 69 -6.32 45.44 -22.57
C GLU A 69 -7.67 45.86 -23.18
N LYS A 70 -7.66 46.47 -24.36
CA LYS A 70 -8.84 47.12 -24.94
C LYS A 70 -9.42 46.44 -26.17
N ALA A 71 -8.61 45.66 -26.91
CA ALA A 71 -8.98 45.05 -28.19
C ALA A 71 -8.48 43.60 -28.32
N ALA A 72 -8.42 42.85 -27.21
CA ALA A 72 -7.80 41.52 -27.14
C ALA A 72 -8.33 40.57 -28.22
N VAL A 73 -9.65 40.38 -28.28
CA VAL A 73 -10.31 39.44 -29.18
C VAL A 73 -9.95 39.72 -30.64
N ARG A 74 -10.03 40.98 -31.09
CA ARG A 74 -9.74 41.33 -32.49
C ARG A 74 -8.25 41.28 -32.82
N SER A 75 -7.38 41.50 -31.84
CA SER A 75 -5.94 41.64 -32.05
C SER A 75 -5.19 40.30 -32.03
N GLN A 76 -5.68 39.30 -31.28
CA GLN A 76 -5.01 38.00 -31.11
C GLN A 76 -4.54 37.31 -32.40
N PRO A 77 -5.32 37.23 -33.50
CA PRO A 77 -4.89 36.58 -34.74
C PRO A 77 -3.58 37.13 -35.32
N PHE A 78 -3.22 38.36 -34.95
CA PHE A 78 -2.05 39.07 -35.46
C PHE A 78 -0.93 39.20 -34.42
N LEU A 79 -1.24 39.02 -33.13
CA LEU A 79 -0.25 39.14 -32.03
C LEU A 79 0.55 37.85 -31.80
N HIS A 80 0.02 36.68 -32.19
CA HIS A 80 0.61 35.38 -31.82
C HIS A 80 1.90 35.09 -32.61
N THR A 81 1.92 35.41 -33.90
CA THR A 81 2.96 34.93 -34.83
C THR A 81 4.25 35.75 -34.78
N GLU A 82 4.14 37.09 -34.79
CA GLU A 82 5.30 37.99 -34.88
C GLU A 82 5.57 38.79 -33.61
N VAL A 83 4.51 39.21 -32.91
CA VAL A 83 4.63 40.07 -31.72
C VAL A 83 5.11 39.29 -30.50
N LEU A 84 4.54 38.11 -30.24
CA LEU A 84 4.95 37.28 -29.09
C LEU A 84 6.44 36.90 -29.11
N PRO A 85 7.03 36.37 -30.19
CA PRO A 85 8.47 36.08 -30.23
C PRO A 85 9.35 37.31 -29.96
N LEU A 86 8.93 38.48 -30.44
CA LEU A 86 9.66 39.72 -30.23
C LEU A 86 9.53 40.21 -28.77
N LEU A 87 8.33 40.13 -28.16
CA LEU A 87 8.13 40.42 -26.74
C LEU A 87 9.00 39.56 -25.85
N LEU A 88 9.06 38.25 -26.11
CA LEU A 88 9.94 37.33 -25.38
C LEU A 88 11.41 37.74 -25.51
N THR A 89 11.82 38.16 -26.71
CA THR A 89 13.20 38.62 -26.95
C THR A 89 13.51 39.93 -26.23
N LEU A 90 12.53 40.84 -26.08
CA LEU A 90 12.68 42.11 -25.37
C LEU A 90 12.85 41.95 -23.85
N CYS A 91 12.47 40.81 -23.27
CA CYS A 91 12.89 40.46 -21.90
C CYS A 91 14.42 40.31 -21.76
N SER A 92 15.14 40.27 -22.88
CA SER A 92 16.61 40.27 -22.95
C SER A 92 17.19 41.58 -23.53
N ASP A 93 16.43 42.67 -23.54
CA ASP A 93 16.88 43.99 -23.99
C ASP A 93 18.02 44.54 -23.10
N LYS A 94 18.74 45.56 -23.56
CA LYS A 94 19.77 46.21 -22.74
C LYS A 94 19.18 47.15 -21.69
N SER A 95 18.00 47.73 -21.96
CA SER A 95 17.29 48.61 -21.03
C SER A 95 16.45 47.80 -20.04
N LYS A 96 16.63 48.06 -18.75
CA LYS A 96 15.84 47.43 -17.69
C LYS A 96 14.36 47.81 -17.76
N ASP A 97 14.06 49.04 -18.18
CA ASP A 97 12.68 49.52 -18.31
C ASP A 97 11.95 48.77 -19.44
N VAL A 98 12.66 48.51 -20.56
CA VAL A 98 12.11 47.71 -21.66
C VAL A 98 11.89 46.26 -21.23
N GLN A 99 12.82 45.67 -20.47
CA GLN A 99 12.64 44.31 -19.93
C GLN A 99 11.41 44.22 -19.02
N ALA A 100 11.24 45.19 -18.10
CA ALA A 100 10.12 45.22 -17.17
C ALA A 100 8.79 45.42 -17.91
N ALA A 101 8.73 46.35 -18.87
CA ALA A 101 7.55 46.58 -19.69
C ALA A 101 7.18 45.35 -20.53
N ALA A 102 8.17 44.65 -21.10
CA ALA A 102 7.93 43.43 -21.87
C ALA A 102 7.38 42.30 -20.98
N ALA A 103 7.93 42.11 -19.77
CA ALA A 103 7.46 41.11 -18.82
C ALA A 103 6.02 41.38 -18.34
N ASP A 104 5.70 42.63 -18.01
CA ASP A 104 4.35 43.08 -17.62
C ASP A 104 3.33 42.93 -18.78
N CYS A 105 3.76 43.22 -20.01
CA CYS A 105 2.95 42.99 -21.21
C CYS A 105 2.68 41.48 -21.41
N LEU A 106 3.67 40.60 -21.21
CA LEU A 106 3.49 39.14 -21.29
C LEU A 106 2.53 38.61 -20.21
N GLU A 107 2.57 39.15 -18.98
CA GLU A 107 1.61 38.78 -17.94
C GLU A 107 0.18 39.22 -18.29
N THR A 108 0.04 40.41 -18.88
CA THR A 108 -1.27 40.87 -19.38
C THR A 108 -1.75 39.97 -20.51
N TYR A 109 -0.84 39.59 -21.41
CA TYR A 109 -1.13 38.72 -22.54
C TYR A 109 -1.65 37.36 -22.05
N SER A 110 -0.97 36.69 -21.11
CA SER A 110 -1.37 35.37 -20.63
C SER A 110 -2.76 35.36 -19.97
N LYS A 111 -3.23 36.49 -19.42
CA LYS A 111 -4.55 36.63 -18.80
C LYS A 111 -5.70 36.83 -19.78
N VAL A 112 -5.43 37.31 -21.00
CA VAL A 112 -6.46 37.68 -21.98
C VAL A 112 -6.50 36.79 -23.22
N ILE A 113 -5.63 35.77 -23.31
CA ILE A 113 -5.64 34.83 -24.44
C ILE A 113 -7.00 34.13 -24.55
N ASN A 114 -7.44 33.86 -25.78
CA ASN A 114 -8.51 32.90 -26.01
C ASN A 114 -7.96 31.49 -25.70
N PRO A 115 -8.57 30.72 -24.79
CA PRO A 115 -8.07 29.39 -24.43
C PRO A 115 -7.88 28.45 -25.63
N TYR A 116 -8.77 28.50 -26.62
CA TYR A 116 -8.72 27.63 -27.80
C TYR A 116 -7.58 27.96 -28.78
N SER A 117 -6.88 29.07 -28.57
CA SER A 117 -5.77 29.52 -29.40
C SER A 117 -4.39 29.08 -28.90
N VAL A 118 -4.32 28.38 -27.76
CA VAL A 118 -3.07 27.92 -27.13
C VAL A 118 -2.18 27.17 -28.12
N ARG A 119 -2.75 26.30 -28.94
CA ARG A 119 -2.00 25.50 -29.92
C ARG A 119 -1.29 26.35 -30.98
N VAL A 120 -1.84 27.52 -31.33
CA VAL A 120 -1.20 28.50 -32.22
C VAL A 120 0.00 29.17 -31.55
N LEU A 121 -0.08 29.40 -30.23
CA LEU A 121 0.99 30.04 -29.45
C LEU A 121 2.21 29.13 -29.25
N LEU A 122 1.97 27.82 -29.05
CA LEU A 122 3.01 26.88 -28.62
C LEU A 122 4.28 26.89 -29.49
N PRO A 123 4.24 26.82 -30.83
CA PRO A 123 5.45 26.86 -31.66
C PRO A 123 6.31 28.11 -31.43
N HIS A 124 5.67 29.25 -31.16
CA HIS A 124 6.34 30.52 -30.90
C HIS A 124 6.96 30.58 -29.51
N ILE A 125 6.29 30.01 -28.50
CA ILE A 125 6.83 29.85 -27.15
C ILE A 125 8.02 28.91 -27.17
N TYR A 126 7.93 27.77 -27.87
CA TYR A 126 9.00 26.78 -28.00
C TYR A 126 10.28 27.38 -28.59
N LYS A 127 10.13 28.23 -29.61
CA LYS A 127 11.25 28.97 -30.18
C LYS A 127 11.92 29.88 -29.14
N GLY A 128 11.13 30.51 -28.25
CA GLY A 128 11.61 31.41 -27.21
C GLY A 128 12.45 30.74 -26.11
N PHE A 129 12.19 29.48 -25.78
CA PHE A 129 13.03 28.72 -24.84
C PHE A 129 14.04 27.76 -25.49
N GLY A 130 14.21 27.82 -26.81
CA GLY A 130 15.18 27.01 -27.55
C GLY A 130 16.63 27.30 -27.16
N ILE A 131 17.52 26.32 -27.36
CA ILE A 131 18.92 26.35 -26.88
C ILE A 131 19.74 27.56 -27.36
N LYS A 132 19.38 28.16 -28.50
CA LYS A 132 20.09 29.29 -29.12
C LYS A 132 19.70 30.65 -28.53
N GLU A 133 18.62 30.71 -27.77
CA GLU A 133 18.12 31.96 -27.20
C GLU A 133 18.86 32.36 -25.92
N LYS A 134 18.83 33.66 -25.62
CA LYS A 134 19.42 34.18 -24.37
C LYS A 134 18.65 33.63 -23.16
N TRP A 135 19.37 33.33 -22.08
CA TRP A 135 18.78 32.72 -20.87
C TRP A 135 17.58 33.50 -20.31
N THR A 136 17.57 34.84 -20.37
CA THR A 136 16.44 35.70 -19.97
C THR A 136 15.21 35.53 -20.87
N THR A 137 15.39 35.40 -22.20
CA THR A 137 14.31 35.07 -23.14
C THR A 137 13.73 33.69 -22.83
N ARG A 138 14.61 32.72 -22.52
CA ARG A 138 14.20 31.35 -22.18
C ARG A 138 13.37 31.31 -20.91
N VAL A 139 13.81 32.01 -19.86
CA VAL A 139 13.05 32.15 -18.60
C VAL A 139 11.70 32.82 -18.84
N ALA A 140 11.65 33.90 -19.64
CA ALA A 140 10.40 34.58 -19.97
C ALA A 140 9.41 33.65 -20.70
N ALA A 141 9.88 32.86 -21.67
CA ALA A 141 9.05 31.91 -22.40
C ALA A 141 8.52 30.77 -21.52
N LEU A 142 9.34 30.25 -20.60
CA LEU A 142 8.93 29.22 -19.63
C LEU A 142 7.90 29.76 -18.62
N ASN A 143 8.11 30.98 -18.12
CA ASN A 143 7.16 31.62 -17.22
C ASN A 143 5.83 31.92 -17.92
N PHE A 144 5.88 32.39 -19.18
CA PHE A 144 4.68 32.62 -19.97
C PHE A 144 3.89 31.32 -20.17
N LEU A 145 4.56 30.22 -20.54
CA LEU A 145 3.94 28.90 -20.65
C LEU A 145 3.31 28.45 -19.32
N ALA A 146 3.99 28.68 -18.20
CA ALA A 146 3.49 28.35 -16.87
C ALA A 146 2.32 29.24 -16.43
N GLN A 147 2.20 30.47 -16.93
CA GLN A 147 1.03 31.32 -16.67
C GLN A 147 -0.20 30.85 -17.46
N LEU A 148 -0.01 30.27 -18.65
CA LEU A 148 -1.14 29.75 -19.44
C LEU A 148 -1.93 28.64 -18.72
N THR A 149 -1.35 27.98 -17.71
CA THR A 149 -2.07 26.99 -16.88
C THR A 149 -3.20 27.61 -16.08
N GLU A 150 -3.16 28.91 -15.78
CA GLU A 150 -4.20 29.61 -15.03
C GLU A 150 -5.37 30.00 -15.93
N THR A 151 -5.11 30.32 -17.19
CA THR A 151 -6.11 30.82 -18.15
C THR A 151 -6.73 29.72 -19.02
N ALA A 152 -5.94 28.70 -19.40
CA ALA A 152 -6.35 27.67 -20.36
C ALA A 152 -5.88 26.25 -19.96
N PRO A 153 -6.21 25.77 -18.73
CA PRO A 153 -5.70 24.49 -18.22
C PRO A 153 -6.15 23.29 -19.05
N SER A 154 -7.42 23.23 -19.45
CA SER A 154 -7.99 22.11 -20.19
C SER A 154 -7.42 22.02 -21.61
N GLU A 155 -7.29 23.17 -22.27
CA GLU A 155 -6.77 23.28 -23.63
C GLU A 155 -5.27 22.94 -23.67
N LEU A 156 -4.52 23.42 -22.67
CA LEU A 156 -3.10 23.13 -22.53
C LEU A 156 -2.85 21.66 -22.15
N SER A 157 -3.75 21.02 -21.40
CA SER A 157 -3.67 19.59 -21.04
C SER A 157 -3.59 18.70 -22.29
N VAL A 158 -4.44 18.95 -23.29
CA VAL A 158 -4.47 18.19 -24.55
C VAL A 158 -3.17 18.36 -25.36
N CYS A 159 -2.45 19.45 -25.17
CA CYS A 159 -1.16 19.72 -25.80
C CYS A 159 0.06 19.16 -25.04
N LEU A 160 -0.13 18.54 -23.87
CA LEU A 160 0.97 17.95 -23.09
C LEU A 160 1.89 16.98 -23.88
N PRO A 161 1.40 16.15 -24.82
CA PRO A 161 2.26 15.32 -25.67
C PRO A 161 3.34 16.09 -26.44
N ASP A 162 3.04 17.32 -26.86
CA ASP A 162 3.96 18.19 -27.58
C ASP A 162 4.84 19.01 -26.62
N ILE A 163 4.27 19.41 -25.48
CA ILE A 163 4.94 20.28 -24.50
C ILE A 163 6.00 19.53 -23.69
N VAL A 164 5.64 18.35 -23.13
CA VAL A 164 6.47 17.60 -22.18
C VAL A 164 7.88 17.28 -22.74
N PRO A 165 8.03 16.80 -23.99
CA PRO A 165 9.36 16.55 -24.55
C PRO A 165 10.25 17.80 -24.63
N LEU A 166 9.66 18.96 -24.90
CA LEU A 166 10.39 20.21 -25.15
C LEU A 166 10.78 20.94 -23.86
N ILE A 167 9.96 20.89 -22.80
CA ILE A 167 10.31 21.48 -21.50
C ILE A 167 11.48 20.75 -20.83
N SER A 168 11.66 19.45 -21.15
CA SER A 168 12.71 18.63 -20.53
C SER A 168 14.13 19.15 -20.77
N GLU A 169 14.37 19.85 -21.88
CA GLU A 169 15.69 20.39 -22.24
C GLU A 169 16.12 21.54 -21.28
N PRO A 170 15.34 22.63 -21.11
CA PRO A 170 15.63 23.69 -20.13
C PRO A 170 15.90 23.21 -18.69
N MET A 171 15.31 22.09 -18.25
CA MET A 171 15.52 21.51 -16.92
C MET A 171 16.95 21.01 -16.67
N THR A 172 17.75 20.89 -17.72
CA THR A 172 19.16 20.46 -17.66
C THR A 172 20.13 21.57 -18.08
N ASP A 173 19.65 22.81 -18.16
CA ASP A 173 20.47 23.97 -18.54
C ASP A 173 21.60 24.25 -17.54
N SER A 174 22.72 24.74 -18.07
CA SER A 174 23.88 25.23 -17.31
C SER A 174 23.56 26.42 -16.39
N LYS A 175 22.59 27.27 -16.78
CA LYS A 175 22.19 28.46 -16.04
C LYS A 175 21.13 28.10 -15.01
N LYS A 176 21.42 28.36 -13.74
CA LYS A 176 20.56 28.00 -12.60
C LYS A 176 19.13 28.55 -12.74
N GLU A 177 19.00 29.78 -13.24
CA GLU A 177 17.72 30.47 -13.41
C GLU A 177 16.85 29.81 -14.49
N THR A 178 17.43 29.47 -15.65
CA THR A 178 16.73 28.72 -16.71
C THR A 178 16.34 27.33 -16.23
N LYS A 179 17.25 26.66 -15.50
CA LYS A 179 17.01 25.35 -14.92
C LYS A 179 15.82 25.34 -13.95
N GLN A 180 15.76 26.33 -13.06
CA GLN A 180 14.65 26.47 -12.11
C GLN A 180 13.34 26.79 -12.82
N ALA A 181 13.34 27.76 -13.75
CA ALA A 181 12.16 28.11 -14.53
C ALA A 181 11.63 26.91 -15.34
N GLY A 182 12.52 26.07 -15.87
CA GLY A 182 12.15 24.84 -16.58
C GLY A 182 11.49 23.81 -15.67
N HIS A 183 12.02 23.62 -14.45
CA HIS A 183 11.44 22.71 -13.45
C HIS A 183 10.06 23.21 -12.97
N ASP A 184 9.94 24.49 -12.65
CA ASP A 184 8.69 25.10 -12.19
C ASP A 184 7.61 25.04 -13.27
N ALA A 185 7.97 25.36 -14.52
CA ALA A 185 7.07 25.26 -15.67
C ALA A 185 6.64 23.81 -15.92
N PHE A 186 7.56 22.85 -15.88
CA PHE A 186 7.24 21.43 -16.00
C PHE A 186 6.24 21.00 -14.93
N CYS A 187 6.47 21.35 -13.67
CA CYS A 187 5.60 20.96 -12.58
C CYS A 187 4.21 21.58 -12.70
N LYS A 188 4.11 22.88 -12.99
CA LYS A 188 2.82 23.57 -13.18
C LYS A 188 2.03 22.98 -14.35
N VAL A 189 2.69 22.82 -15.50
CA VAL A 189 2.06 22.33 -16.72
C VAL A 189 1.64 20.87 -16.58
N CYS A 190 2.46 19.99 -16.01
CA CYS A 190 2.09 18.59 -15.81
C CYS A 190 1.00 18.38 -14.75
N LYS A 191 0.80 19.32 -13.81
CA LYS A 191 -0.26 19.24 -12.78
C LYS A 191 -1.66 19.49 -13.35
N ILE A 192 -1.81 20.07 -14.54
CA ILE A 192 -3.12 20.29 -15.17
C ILE A 192 -3.71 19.03 -15.83
N VAL A 193 -2.97 17.91 -15.81
CA VAL A 193 -3.36 16.63 -16.45
C VAL A 193 -4.70 16.08 -15.93
N GLY A 194 -5.19 16.55 -14.78
CA GLY A 194 -6.47 16.13 -14.20
C GLY A 194 -6.49 14.72 -13.63
N ASN A 195 -5.43 13.93 -13.87
CA ASN A 195 -5.28 12.57 -13.37
C ASN A 195 -4.64 12.54 -11.97
N ARG A 196 -5.46 12.24 -10.96
CA ARG A 196 -5.11 12.15 -9.54
C ARG A 196 -4.12 11.04 -9.23
N ASP A 197 -4.05 10.00 -10.05
CA ASP A 197 -3.13 8.87 -9.84
C ASP A 197 -1.68 9.29 -10.12
N ILE A 198 -1.45 10.19 -11.08
CA ILE A 198 -0.10 10.65 -11.45
C ILE A 198 0.29 11.99 -10.84
N THR A 199 -0.68 12.80 -10.37
CA THR A 199 -0.41 14.13 -9.79
C THR A 199 0.65 14.11 -8.68
N PRO A 200 0.62 13.17 -7.71
CA PRO A 200 1.66 13.07 -6.67
C PRO A 200 3.06 12.75 -7.21
N PHE A 201 3.14 12.19 -8.43
CA PHE A 201 4.39 11.78 -9.05
C PHE A 201 5.01 12.86 -9.95
N VAL A 202 4.29 13.92 -10.28
CA VAL A 202 4.78 14.98 -11.18
C VAL A 202 6.11 15.57 -10.66
N GLU A 203 6.22 15.84 -9.37
CA GLU A 203 7.46 16.38 -8.77
C GLU A 203 8.58 15.35 -8.77
N VAL A 204 8.27 14.09 -8.45
CA VAL A 204 9.23 12.98 -8.48
C VAL A 204 9.76 12.75 -9.90
N LEU A 205 8.89 12.87 -10.89
CA LEU A 205 9.22 12.79 -12.31
C LEU A 205 10.11 13.95 -12.73
N ALA A 206 9.77 15.18 -12.33
CA ALA A 206 10.57 16.37 -12.62
C ALA A 206 12.00 16.24 -12.06
N ASP A 207 12.12 15.75 -10.83
CA ASP A 207 13.40 15.48 -10.17
C ASP A 207 14.18 14.37 -10.88
N THR A 208 13.50 13.35 -11.40
CA THR A 208 14.12 12.24 -12.15
C THR A 208 14.59 12.69 -13.53
N ILE A 209 13.88 13.62 -14.17
CA ILE A 209 14.34 14.25 -15.42
C ILE A 209 15.61 15.05 -15.15
N ALA A 210 15.64 15.83 -14.07
CA ALA A 210 16.80 16.62 -13.68
C ALA A 210 17.98 15.77 -13.17
N LYS A 211 17.71 14.62 -12.55
CA LYS A 211 18.70 13.68 -11.99
C LYS A 211 18.36 12.24 -12.44
N PRO A 212 18.90 11.79 -13.59
CA PRO A 212 18.62 10.45 -14.13
C PRO A 212 18.98 9.29 -13.19
N GLU A 213 19.87 9.51 -12.23
CA GLU A 213 20.28 8.55 -11.20
C GLU A 213 19.09 8.05 -10.36
N ASN A 214 18.04 8.87 -10.21
CA ASN A 214 16.84 8.54 -9.44
C ASN A 214 15.82 7.67 -10.19
N THR A 215 16.11 7.31 -11.45
CA THR A 215 15.20 6.52 -12.30
C THR A 215 14.73 5.22 -11.63
N PRO A 216 15.60 4.41 -10.98
CA PRO A 216 15.17 3.17 -10.33
C PRO A 216 14.11 3.39 -9.26
N ASP A 217 14.32 4.37 -8.37
CA ASP A 217 13.39 4.68 -7.28
C ASP A 217 12.07 5.24 -7.80
N CYS A 218 12.12 6.08 -8.84
CA CYS A 218 10.91 6.61 -9.47
C CYS A 218 10.07 5.50 -10.11
N VAL A 219 10.69 4.59 -10.86
CA VAL A 219 10.00 3.43 -11.47
C VAL A 219 9.43 2.49 -10.38
N HIS A 220 10.15 2.28 -9.28
CA HIS A 220 9.64 1.50 -8.14
C HIS A 220 8.41 2.11 -7.48
N LYS A 221 8.46 3.43 -7.18
CA LYS A 221 7.31 4.14 -6.59
C LYS A 221 6.11 4.13 -7.54
N LEU A 222 6.35 4.32 -8.82
CA LEU A 222 5.31 4.29 -9.84
C LEU A 222 4.68 2.91 -9.98
N GLY A 223 5.49 1.84 -9.90
CA GLY A 223 5.02 0.46 -9.89
C GLY A 223 4.10 0.11 -8.71
N ALA A 224 4.12 0.89 -7.62
CA ALA A 224 3.20 0.74 -6.48
C ALA A 224 1.93 1.61 -6.59
N THR A 225 1.80 2.40 -7.66
CA THR A 225 0.67 3.32 -7.84
C THR A 225 -0.57 2.58 -8.29
N THR A 226 -1.73 3.01 -7.79
CA THR A 226 -3.04 2.53 -8.23
C THR A 226 -3.52 3.44 -9.34
N PHE A 227 -3.63 2.93 -10.56
CA PHE A 227 -4.21 3.65 -11.69
C PHE A 227 -5.71 3.36 -11.72
N VAL A 228 -6.51 4.26 -11.19
CA VAL A 228 -7.98 4.18 -11.20
C VAL A 228 -8.53 4.92 -12.42
N GLN A 229 -7.98 6.09 -12.72
CA GLN A 229 -8.50 6.96 -13.78
C GLN A 229 -8.01 6.53 -15.16
N GLN A 230 -8.78 6.90 -16.18
CA GLN A 230 -8.44 6.66 -17.57
C GLN A 230 -7.05 7.22 -17.91
N VAL A 231 -6.30 6.43 -18.68
CA VAL A 231 -4.98 6.80 -19.17
C VAL A 231 -5.14 7.40 -20.57
N GLU A 232 -5.24 8.73 -20.60
CA GLU A 232 -5.35 9.53 -21.83
C GLU A 232 -3.98 9.98 -22.35
N ALA A 233 -3.94 10.55 -23.56
CA ALA A 233 -2.71 11.06 -24.17
C ALA A 233 -1.88 12.01 -23.26
N PRO A 234 -2.49 12.94 -22.49
CA PRO A 234 -1.74 13.80 -21.57
C PRO A 234 -1.02 13.03 -20.44
N THR A 235 -1.69 12.04 -19.85
CA THR A 235 -1.10 11.14 -18.84
C THR A 235 0.06 10.34 -19.41
N LEU A 236 -0.10 9.84 -20.64
CA LEU A 236 0.92 9.07 -21.34
C LEU A 236 2.13 9.91 -21.72
N ALA A 237 1.94 11.19 -22.07
CA ALA A 237 3.01 12.12 -22.35
C ALA A 237 3.98 12.28 -21.18
N ILE A 238 3.45 12.34 -19.96
CA ILE A 238 4.21 12.50 -18.72
C ILE A 238 4.98 11.21 -18.38
N MET A 239 4.35 10.06 -18.61
CA MET A 239 4.84 8.75 -18.14
C MET A 239 5.83 8.09 -19.11
N THR A 240 5.61 8.26 -20.41
CA THR A 240 6.40 7.63 -21.47
C THR A 240 7.91 7.91 -21.37
N PRO A 241 8.37 9.15 -21.12
CA PRO A 241 9.81 9.43 -21.00
C PRO A 241 10.48 8.66 -19.85
N LEU A 242 9.79 8.50 -18.72
CA LEU A 242 10.28 7.72 -17.59
C LEU A 242 10.37 6.23 -17.95
N LEU A 243 9.31 5.68 -18.54
CA LEU A 243 9.26 4.27 -18.92
C LEU A 243 10.34 3.92 -19.96
N ALA A 244 10.53 4.78 -20.98
CA ALA A 244 11.59 4.63 -21.96
C ALA A 244 12.99 4.61 -21.30
N LYS A 245 13.24 5.48 -20.32
CA LYS A 245 14.49 5.46 -19.54
C LYS A 245 14.62 4.18 -18.70
N GLY A 246 13.53 3.70 -18.09
CA GLY A 246 13.49 2.46 -17.34
C GLY A 246 13.83 1.23 -18.20
N LEU A 247 13.28 1.15 -19.41
CA LEU A 247 13.56 0.10 -20.39
C LEU A 247 15.03 0.12 -20.87
N ALA A 248 15.61 1.32 -21.03
CA ALA A 248 16.98 1.51 -21.47
C ALA A 248 18.04 1.35 -20.36
N HIS A 249 17.64 1.19 -19.09
CA HIS A 249 18.55 1.21 -17.95
C HIS A 249 19.57 0.05 -17.98
N GLN A 250 20.88 0.34 -17.91
CA GLN A 250 21.92 -0.65 -18.22
C GLN A 250 22.16 -1.74 -17.15
N GLN A 251 21.84 -1.48 -15.88
CA GLN A 251 22.33 -2.30 -14.74
C GLN A 251 21.25 -2.93 -13.87
N ALA A 252 19.96 -2.85 -14.25
CA ALA A 252 18.88 -3.33 -13.38
C ALA A 252 17.78 -4.07 -14.15
N VAL A 253 17.91 -5.40 -14.24
CA VAL A 253 16.89 -6.29 -14.82
C VAL A 253 15.53 -6.08 -14.16
N ALA A 254 15.51 -5.86 -12.84
CA ALA A 254 14.29 -5.57 -12.07
C ALA A 254 13.57 -4.29 -12.55
N ILE A 255 14.32 -3.23 -12.90
CA ILE A 255 13.75 -1.97 -13.41
C ILE A 255 13.20 -2.15 -14.81
N LYS A 256 13.90 -2.89 -15.69
CA LYS A 256 13.39 -3.22 -17.02
C LYS A 256 12.08 -4.01 -16.95
N ARG A 257 12.04 -5.04 -16.08
CA ARG A 257 10.84 -5.84 -15.83
C ARG A 257 9.68 -4.96 -15.36
N LEU A 258 9.94 -4.07 -14.39
CA LEU A 258 8.93 -3.17 -13.84
C LEU A 258 8.44 -2.14 -14.87
N ALA A 259 9.34 -1.60 -15.69
CA ALA A 259 8.97 -0.70 -16.80
C ALA A 259 8.10 -1.40 -17.86
N CYS A 260 8.43 -2.66 -18.22
CA CYS A 260 7.56 -3.47 -19.08
C CYS A 260 6.20 -3.72 -18.45
N LYS A 261 6.15 -4.03 -17.15
CA LYS A 261 4.90 -4.22 -16.42
C LYS A 261 4.05 -2.94 -16.41
N ILE A 262 4.63 -1.78 -16.06
CA ILE A 262 3.87 -0.52 -16.06
C ILE A 262 3.37 -0.21 -17.48
N THR A 263 4.20 -0.44 -18.50
CA THR A 263 3.81 -0.28 -19.92
C THR A 263 2.60 -1.17 -20.27
N ASP A 264 2.65 -2.46 -19.95
CA ASP A 264 1.55 -3.41 -20.18
C ASP A 264 0.23 -2.92 -19.57
N ASN A 265 0.27 -2.49 -18.31
CA ASN A 265 -0.94 -2.09 -17.59
C ASN A 265 -1.50 -0.75 -18.03
N MET A 266 -0.64 0.24 -18.25
CA MET A 266 -1.07 1.53 -18.77
C MET A 266 -1.71 1.37 -20.15
N CYS A 267 -1.08 0.60 -21.04
CA CYS A 267 -1.59 0.39 -22.39
C CYS A 267 -2.97 -0.29 -22.42
N LYS A 268 -3.23 -1.22 -21.49
CA LYS A 268 -4.56 -1.84 -21.35
C LYS A 268 -5.65 -0.89 -20.81
N LEU A 269 -5.26 0.23 -20.18
CA LEU A 269 -6.21 1.25 -19.70
C LEU A 269 -6.57 2.29 -20.78
N VAL A 270 -5.79 2.36 -21.87
CA VAL A 270 -6.08 3.22 -23.02
C VAL A 270 -7.35 2.75 -23.71
N GLU A 271 -8.35 3.64 -23.84
CA GLU A 271 -9.60 3.35 -24.55
C GLU A 271 -9.52 3.65 -26.04
N ASP A 272 -8.80 4.71 -26.39
CA ASP A 272 -8.65 5.16 -27.76
C ASP A 272 -7.25 4.80 -28.25
N ALA A 273 -7.17 3.88 -29.23
CA ALA A 273 -5.90 3.50 -29.84
C ALA A 273 -5.16 4.70 -30.49
N GLN A 274 -5.82 5.83 -30.77
CA GLN A 274 -5.15 7.05 -31.22
C GLN A 274 -4.33 7.73 -30.11
N ASP A 275 -4.77 7.66 -28.86
CA ASP A 275 -3.98 8.14 -27.72
C ASP A 275 -2.72 7.27 -27.57
N ALA A 276 -2.84 5.98 -27.90
CA ALA A 276 -1.74 5.01 -27.94
C ALA A 276 -0.62 5.41 -28.93
N PHE A 277 -1.02 5.94 -30.08
CA PHE A 277 -0.15 6.17 -31.23
C PHE A 277 1.03 7.12 -30.93
N LEU A 278 0.82 8.13 -30.08
CA LEU A 278 1.82 9.15 -29.78
C LEU A 278 3.05 8.62 -29.03
N PHE A 279 2.93 7.47 -28.35
CA PHE A 279 4.01 6.93 -27.51
C PHE A 279 4.49 5.54 -27.90
N ILE A 280 3.71 4.76 -28.67
CA ILE A 280 4.13 3.44 -29.17
C ILE A 280 5.56 3.48 -29.77
N PRO A 281 5.93 4.44 -30.65
CA PRO A 281 7.27 4.50 -31.23
C PRO A 281 8.40 4.66 -30.19
N LYS A 282 8.09 5.20 -29.00
CA LYS A 282 9.06 5.42 -27.92
C LYS A 282 9.20 4.22 -26.98
N LEU A 283 8.14 3.42 -26.81
CA LEU A 283 8.14 2.28 -25.89
C LEU A 283 8.43 0.95 -26.59
N LEU A 284 7.83 0.70 -27.77
CA LEU A 284 7.88 -0.58 -28.46
C LEU A 284 9.32 -1.08 -28.71
N PRO A 285 10.27 -0.25 -29.22
CA PRO A 285 11.64 -0.71 -29.43
C PRO A 285 12.34 -1.10 -28.11
N GLY A 286 12.03 -0.37 -27.03
CA GLY A 286 12.58 -0.64 -25.70
C GLY A 286 12.07 -1.98 -25.15
N VAL A 287 10.77 -2.23 -25.22
CA VAL A 287 10.17 -3.50 -24.76
C VAL A 287 10.66 -4.68 -25.62
N GLN A 288 10.76 -4.50 -26.94
CA GLN A 288 11.28 -5.52 -27.85
C GLN A 288 12.72 -5.90 -27.50
N LYS A 289 13.57 -4.90 -27.26
CA LYS A 289 14.95 -5.12 -26.82
C LYS A 289 15.03 -5.87 -25.50
N VAL A 290 14.14 -5.58 -24.55
CA VAL A 290 14.06 -6.34 -23.28
C VAL A 290 13.69 -7.80 -23.54
N PHE A 291 12.73 -8.07 -24.41
CA PHE A 291 12.30 -9.42 -24.76
C PHE A 291 13.42 -10.25 -25.44
N ASP A 292 14.18 -9.63 -26.35
CA ASP A 292 15.19 -10.32 -27.14
C ASP A 292 16.53 -10.50 -26.40
N GLU A 293 16.98 -9.48 -25.66
CA GLU A 293 18.36 -9.42 -25.15
C GLU A 293 18.52 -9.74 -23.66
N VAL A 294 17.46 -9.66 -22.83
CA VAL A 294 17.60 -9.87 -21.38
C VAL A 294 17.65 -11.37 -21.07
N PRO A 295 18.69 -11.88 -20.37
CA PRO A 295 18.83 -13.31 -20.09
C PRO A 295 17.72 -13.87 -19.18
N ASP A 296 17.23 -13.04 -18.24
CA ASP A 296 16.24 -13.42 -17.24
C ASP A 296 14.89 -13.82 -17.90
N PRO A 297 14.45 -15.09 -17.74
CA PRO A 297 13.26 -15.59 -18.42
C PRO A 297 11.96 -14.93 -17.93
N GLU A 298 11.90 -14.55 -16.64
CA GLU A 298 10.74 -13.88 -16.06
C GLU A 298 10.57 -12.48 -16.68
N CYS A 299 11.65 -11.70 -16.76
CA CYS A 299 11.67 -10.39 -17.40
C CYS A 299 11.23 -10.46 -18.88
N ARG A 300 11.70 -11.48 -19.62
CA ARG A 300 11.25 -11.72 -20.99
C ARG A 300 9.77 -12.07 -21.07
N GLN A 301 9.24 -12.89 -20.17
CA GLN A 301 7.82 -13.20 -20.15
C GLN A 301 6.96 -11.95 -19.94
N VAL A 302 7.36 -11.05 -19.03
CA VAL A 302 6.68 -9.77 -18.79
C VAL A 302 6.76 -8.86 -20.02
N ALA A 303 7.94 -8.77 -20.66
CA ALA A 303 8.11 -8.02 -21.90
C ALA A 303 7.26 -8.56 -23.05
N GLY A 304 7.12 -9.89 -23.18
CA GLY A 304 6.26 -10.53 -24.17
C GLY A 304 4.79 -10.12 -24.03
N LYS A 305 4.26 -10.13 -22.80
CA LYS A 305 2.88 -9.64 -22.52
C LYS A 305 2.70 -8.18 -22.92
N ALA A 306 3.67 -7.32 -22.59
CA ALA A 306 3.65 -5.91 -22.97
C ALA A 306 3.69 -5.71 -24.49
N LEU A 307 4.49 -6.52 -25.21
CA LEU A 307 4.56 -6.50 -26.67
C LEU A 307 3.25 -6.90 -27.33
N GLU A 308 2.54 -7.91 -26.81
CA GLU A 308 1.24 -8.33 -27.34
C GLU A 308 0.24 -7.17 -27.31
N VAL A 309 0.15 -6.45 -26.17
CA VAL A 309 -0.73 -5.30 -26.01
C VAL A 309 -0.33 -4.15 -26.93
N LEU A 310 0.97 -3.81 -26.98
CA LEU A 310 1.45 -2.73 -27.85
C LEU A 310 1.18 -3.04 -29.33
N ASN A 311 1.40 -4.27 -29.77
CA ASN A 311 1.12 -4.69 -31.15
C ASN A 311 -0.38 -4.70 -31.46
N HIS A 312 -1.25 -5.00 -30.49
CA HIS A 312 -2.69 -4.86 -30.65
C HIS A 312 -3.10 -3.40 -30.89
N LEU A 313 -2.59 -2.49 -30.05
CA LEU A 313 -2.85 -1.06 -30.18
C LEU A 313 -2.31 -0.47 -31.49
N VAL A 314 -1.16 -0.95 -31.98
CA VAL A 314 -0.65 -0.60 -33.31
C VAL A 314 -1.69 -0.92 -34.39
N LYS A 315 -2.19 -2.17 -34.41
CA LYS A 315 -3.16 -2.62 -35.43
C LYS A 315 -4.47 -1.84 -35.39
N GLU A 316 -5.00 -1.58 -34.18
CA GLU A 316 -6.20 -0.76 -34.01
C GLU A 316 -5.97 0.69 -34.47
N SER A 317 -4.80 1.26 -34.17
CA SER A 317 -4.47 2.63 -34.57
C SER A 317 -4.29 2.79 -36.09
N GLU A 318 -3.66 1.81 -36.76
CA GLU A 318 -3.49 1.80 -38.22
C GLU A 318 -4.84 1.74 -38.94
N ALA A 319 -5.83 1.06 -38.35
CA ALA A 319 -7.19 1.00 -38.88
C ALA A 319 -7.98 2.32 -38.72
N LEU A 320 -7.61 3.18 -37.77
CA LEU A 320 -8.33 4.43 -37.44
C LEU A 320 -7.82 5.66 -38.22
N GLY A 321 -6.63 5.63 -38.80
CA GLY A 321 -6.04 6.74 -39.57
C GLY A 321 -5.52 7.92 -38.71
N GLN A 322 -4.61 8.73 -39.27
CA GLN A 322 -4.06 9.93 -38.57
C GLN A 322 -5.02 11.13 -38.66
N LYS A 323 -5.40 11.69 -37.51
CA LYS A 323 -6.08 13.00 -37.40
C LYS A 323 -5.17 14.12 -37.97
N LYS A 324 -5.68 14.98 -38.87
CA LYS A 324 -4.92 16.14 -39.38
C LYS A 324 -5.68 17.45 -39.20
N GLU A 325 -4.98 18.46 -38.68
CA GLU A 325 -5.44 19.86 -38.60
C GLU A 325 -5.85 20.44 -39.97
N ALA A 326 -5.29 19.89 -41.05
CA ALA A 326 -5.54 20.31 -42.43
C ALA A 326 -7.02 20.23 -42.86
N ASP A 327 -7.82 19.40 -42.20
CA ASP A 327 -9.21 19.16 -42.58
C ASP A 327 -10.10 20.36 -42.17
N ALA A 328 -9.90 20.95 -41.00
CA ALA A 328 -10.72 22.08 -40.53
C ALA A 328 -10.52 23.35 -41.38
N LEU A 329 -9.26 23.69 -41.70
CA LEU A 329 -8.93 24.84 -42.54
C LEU A 329 -9.50 24.71 -43.95
N THR A 330 -9.36 23.52 -44.56
CA THR A 330 -9.88 23.22 -45.90
C THR A 330 -11.40 23.39 -45.95
N VAL A 331 -12.11 22.92 -44.91
CA VAL A 331 -13.56 23.04 -44.81
C VAL A 331 -13.99 24.50 -44.70
N MET A 332 -13.38 25.25 -43.79
CA MET A 332 -13.72 26.67 -43.59
C MET A 332 -13.45 27.50 -44.85
N GLN A 333 -12.32 27.29 -45.51
CA GLN A 333 -11.98 27.98 -46.77
C GLN A 333 -12.96 27.66 -47.90
N SER A 334 -13.46 26.42 -47.99
CA SER A 334 -14.42 26.03 -49.02
C SER A 334 -15.78 26.71 -48.87
N LYS A 335 -16.17 27.10 -47.65
CA LYS A 335 -17.51 27.59 -47.32
C LYS A 335 -17.63 29.10 -47.27
N ALA A 336 -16.53 29.82 -47.02
CA ALA A 336 -16.51 31.28 -47.09
C ALA A 336 -15.27 31.86 -47.81
N PRO A 337 -14.99 31.44 -49.06
CA PRO A 337 -13.75 31.80 -49.74
C PRO A 337 -13.51 33.32 -49.87
N LYS A 338 -14.56 34.11 -50.10
CA LYS A 338 -14.46 35.58 -50.25
C LYS A 338 -14.22 36.34 -48.95
N ALA A 339 -14.69 35.81 -47.83
CA ALA A 339 -14.40 36.38 -46.51
C ALA A 339 -12.96 36.06 -46.09
N PHE A 340 -12.47 34.88 -46.47
CA PHE A 340 -11.15 34.36 -46.15
C PHE A 340 -10.05 34.95 -47.04
N GLU A 341 -10.35 35.36 -48.28
CA GLU A 341 -9.43 36.14 -49.14
C GLU A 341 -9.10 37.53 -48.55
N LYS A 342 -10.04 38.15 -47.83
CA LYS A 342 -9.87 39.50 -47.26
C LYS A 342 -9.24 39.53 -45.85
N ALA A 343 -9.28 38.40 -45.14
CA ALA A 343 -8.87 38.29 -43.74
C ALA A 343 -8.18 36.95 -43.44
N ALA A 344 -7.22 36.54 -44.27
CA ALA A 344 -6.54 35.24 -44.17
C ALA A 344 -5.95 34.91 -42.77
N PRO A 345 -5.30 35.85 -42.04
CA PRO A 345 -4.79 35.55 -40.70
C PRO A 345 -5.89 35.23 -39.67
N VAL A 346 -7.04 35.90 -39.76
CA VAL A 346 -8.20 35.67 -38.88
C VAL A 346 -8.82 34.31 -39.16
N ALA A 347 -8.88 33.94 -40.43
CA ALA A 347 -9.35 32.66 -40.93
C ALA A 347 -8.50 31.47 -40.44
N GLU A 348 -7.18 31.57 -40.59
CA GLU A 348 -6.23 30.55 -40.11
C GLU A 348 -6.34 30.38 -38.58
N PHE A 349 -6.50 31.49 -37.86
CA PHE A 349 -6.71 31.48 -36.42
C PHE A 349 -8.01 30.77 -36.00
N CYS A 350 -9.13 31.06 -36.68
CA CYS A 350 -10.40 30.37 -36.42
C CYS A 350 -10.33 28.88 -36.71
N ALA A 351 -9.66 28.49 -37.80
CA ALA A 351 -9.47 27.08 -38.13
C ALA A 351 -8.64 26.34 -37.08
N ALA A 352 -7.60 26.97 -36.54
CA ALA A 352 -6.81 26.41 -35.47
C ALA A 352 -7.62 26.20 -34.17
N MET A 353 -8.48 27.16 -33.81
CA MET A 353 -9.38 27.02 -32.65
C MET A 353 -10.42 25.90 -32.84
N CYS A 354 -11.01 25.78 -34.04
CA CYS A 354 -11.88 24.65 -34.39
C CYS A 354 -11.14 23.31 -34.31
N SER A 355 -9.87 23.28 -34.72
CA SER A 355 -9.05 22.08 -34.55
C SER A 355 -8.82 21.75 -33.07
N GLN A 356 -8.54 22.74 -32.23
CA GLN A 356 -8.40 22.56 -30.78
C GLN A 356 -9.68 21.98 -30.15
N LEU A 357 -10.86 22.50 -30.52
CA LEU A 357 -12.16 21.96 -30.08
C LEU A 357 -12.34 20.48 -30.48
N SER A 358 -11.94 20.13 -31.70
CA SER A 358 -11.95 18.74 -32.19
C SER A 358 -11.01 17.83 -31.38
N PHE A 359 -9.80 18.30 -31.06
CA PHE A 359 -8.86 17.54 -30.21
C PHE A 359 -9.38 17.35 -28.78
N MET A 360 -10.10 18.35 -28.25
CA MET A 360 -10.80 18.26 -26.97
C MET A 360 -12.09 17.42 -27.03
N ARG A 361 -12.48 16.92 -28.21
CA ARG A 361 -13.74 16.18 -28.45
C ARG A 361 -14.97 16.97 -28.03
N CYS A 362 -14.90 18.31 -28.08
CA CYS A 362 -16.07 19.14 -27.90
C CYS A 362 -16.93 19.04 -29.16
N TYR A 363 -18.14 18.50 -29.02
CA TYR A 363 -19.05 18.23 -30.13
C TYR A 363 -20.38 18.99 -30.03
N ILE A 364 -20.38 20.04 -29.21
CA ILE A 364 -21.52 20.90 -28.94
C ILE A 364 -21.57 21.99 -30.02
N PRO A 365 -22.62 22.02 -30.88
CA PRO A 365 -22.72 22.98 -31.99
C PRO A 365 -22.63 24.46 -31.59
N SER A 366 -23.19 24.83 -30.43
CA SER A 366 -23.15 26.22 -29.95
C SER A 366 -21.73 26.67 -29.63
N GLU A 367 -20.92 25.82 -28.98
CA GLU A 367 -19.54 26.15 -28.60
C GLU A 367 -18.65 26.44 -29.82
N TRP A 368 -18.80 25.66 -30.89
CA TRP A 368 -18.08 25.88 -32.15
C TRP A 368 -18.43 27.22 -32.80
N THR A 369 -19.71 27.61 -32.74
CA THR A 369 -20.17 28.89 -33.28
C THR A 369 -19.67 30.05 -32.42
N GLU A 370 -19.88 29.98 -31.10
CA GLU A 370 -19.46 31.00 -30.14
C GLU A 370 -17.94 31.24 -30.13
N THR A 371 -17.14 30.23 -30.44
CA THR A 371 -15.68 30.32 -30.48
C THR A 371 -15.18 31.19 -31.63
N ILE A 372 -15.77 31.08 -32.83
CA ILE A 372 -15.30 31.80 -34.03
C ILE A 372 -16.08 33.09 -34.32
N SER A 373 -17.33 33.21 -33.83
CA SER A 373 -18.20 34.37 -34.05
C SER A 373 -17.55 35.72 -33.70
N PRO A 374 -16.87 35.90 -32.55
CA PRO A 374 -16.27 37.19 -32.19
C PRO A 374 -15.18 37.68 -33.15
N PHE A 375 -14.52 36.76 -33.85
CA PHE A 375 -13.42 37.06 -34.77
C PHE A 375 -13.90 37.33 -36.20
N LEU A 376 -15.01 36.70 -36.61
CA LEU A 376 -15.59 36.86 -37.94
C LEU A 376 -16.69 37.94 -38.00
N ALA A 377 -17.06 38.50 -36.85
CA ALA A 377 -18.01 39.61 -36.73
C ALA A 377 -17.56 40.83 -37.57
N GLY A 378 -18.39 41.22 -38.54
CA GLY A 378 -18.09 42.32 -39.47
C GLY A 378 -17.31 41.93 -40.73
N VAL A 379 -16.89 40.66 -40.84
CA VAL A 379 -16.27 40.08 -42.05
C VAL A 379 -17.24 39.14 -42.77
N SER A 380 -18.06 38.39 -42.03
CA SER A 380 -19.11 37.50 -42.55
C SER A 380 -20.44 37.71 -41.81
N SER A 381 -21.55 37.21 -42.36
CA SER A 381 -22.86 37.25 -41.69
C SER A 381 -23.01 36.14 -40.64
N ASP A 382 -23.84 36.35 -39.61
CA ASP A 382 -24.07 35.37 -38.55
C ASP A 382 -24.53 34.00 -39.09
N ALA A 383 -25.36 34.01 -40.13
CA ALA A 383 -25.83 32.79 -40.79
C ALA A 383 -24.68 32.00 -41.45
N GLU A 384 -23.76 32.70 -42.13
CA GLU A 384 -22.57 32.07 -42.74
C GLU A 384 -21.62 31.49 -41.67
N ILE A 385 -21.46 32.20 -40.55
CA ILE A 385 -20.63 31.75 -39.43
C ILE A 385 -21.20 30.48 -38.80
N SER A 386 -22.50 30.44 -38.51
CA SER A 386 -23.16 29.25 -37.95
C SER A 386 -23.13 28.06 -38.92
N THR A 387 -23.33 28.28 -40.22
CA THR A 387 -23.20 27.20 -41.22
C THR A 387 -21.78 26.64 -41.25
N MET A 388 -20.78 27.51 -41.27
CA MET A 388 -19.37 27.11 -41.28
C MET A 388 -18.99 26.31 -40.04
N ALA A 389 -19.33 26.80 -38.84
CA ALA A 389 -19.06 26.10 -37.58
C ALA A 389 -19.67 24.69 -37.55
N ASN A 390 -20.95 24.57 -37.94
CA ASN A 390 -21.67 23.30 -37.92
C ASN A 390 -21.12 22.29 -38.95
N GLU A 391 -20.77 22.74 -40.15
CA GLU A 391 -20.22 21.86 -41.18
C GLU A 391 -18.78 21.41 -40.85
N THR A 392 -17.95 22.29 -40.28
CA THR A 392 -16.64 21.90 -39.76
C THR A 392 -16.78 20.89 -38.63
N LEU A 393 -17.71 21.11 -37.69
CA LEU A 393 -18.02 20.18 -36.62
C LEU A 393 -18.44 18.81 -37.14
N GLU A 394 -19.38 18.74 -38.08
CA GLU A 394 -19.87 17.47 -38.63
C GLU A 394 -18.79 16.68 -39.37
N GLN A 395 -17.87 17.37 -40.05
CA GLN A 395 -16.72 16.71 -40.66
C GLN A 395 -15.72 16.19 -39.62
N CYS A 396 -15.43 16.98 -38.58
CA CYS A 396 -14.57 16.53 -37.47
C CYS A 396 -15.20 15.35 -36.71
N LYS A 397 -16.51 15.36 -36.46
CA LYS A 397 -17.26 14.25 -35.84
C LYS A 397 -17.18 12.95 -36.64
N LYS A 398 -17.37 13.00 -37.96
CA LYS A 398 -17.30 11.82 -38.84
C LYS A 398 -15.94 11.12 -38.78
N ALA A 399 -14.87 11.85 -38.49
CA ALA A 399 -13.53 11.31 -38.32
C ALA A 399 -13.27 10.65 -36.94
N THR A 400 -14.25 10.64 -36.02
CA THR A 400 -14.02 10.29 -34.59
C THR A 400 -15.04 9.32 -33.98
N ALA A 401 -15.96 8.75 -34.77
CA ALA A 401 -17.04 7.92 -34.23
C ALA A 401 -16.54 6.54 -33.72
N VAL A 402 -16.58 6.34 -32.39
CA VAL A 402 -16.47 5.03 -31.73
C VAL A 402 -17.81 4.72 -31.03
N LYS A 403 -18.34 3.50 -31.22
CA LYS A 403 -19.60 3.04 -30.61
C LYS A 403 -19.44 2.73 -29.12
N ARG A 404 -20.35 3.21 -28.28
CA ARG A 404 -20.47 2.83 -26.86
C ARG A 404 -21.51 1.69 -26.69
N PRO A 405 -21.31 0.72 -25.77
CA PRO A 405 -22.29 -0.34 -25.49
C PRO A 405 -23.40 0.10 -24.52
N ASP A 406 -24.53 -0.62 -24.58
CA ASP A 406 -25.85 -0.28 -24.05
C ASP A 406 -26.01 -0.18 -22.52
N GLU A 407 -26.96 0.66 -22.10
CA GLU A 407 -27.43 0.89 -20.72
C GLU A 407 -28.18 -0.32 -20.14
N VAL A 408 -27.96 -0.62 -18.85
CA VAL A 408 -28.69 -1.66 -18.09
C VAL A 408 -29.93 -1.07 -17.42
N GLU A 409 -31.05 -1.81 -17.48
CA GLU A 409 -32.40 -1.45 -17.05
C GLU A 409 -32.52 -0.84 -15.64
N SER A 410 -33.49 0.07 -15.49
CA SER A 410 -33.77 0.85 -14.30
C SER A 410 -34.45 0.04 -13.18
N GLU A 411 -33.88 0.08 -11.97
CA GLU A 411 -34.56 -0.31 -10.73
C GLU A 411 -35.23 0.92 -10.07
N ASP A 412 -36.44 0.74 -9.54
CA ASP A 412 -37.16 1.76 -8.78
C ASP A 412 -36.47 2.09 -7.45
N GLY A 413 -36.07 3.35 -7.28
CA GLY A 413 -35.53 3.88 -6.03
C GLY A 413 -34.70 5.16 -6.24
N VAL A 414 -34.29 5.81 -5.15
CA VAL A 414 -33.37 6.95 -5.22
C VAL A 414 -31.95 6.43 -5.46
N GLU A 415 -31.43 6.72 -6.65
CA GLU A 415 -30.05 6.42 -7.04
C GLU A 415 -29.07 7.32 -6.27
N LEU A 416 -28.04 6.72 -5.67
CA LEU A 416 -26.94 7.45 -5.03
C LEU A 416 -25.79 7.66 -6.01
N CYS A 417 -25.49 6.67 -6.85
CA CYS A 417 -24.50 6.78 -7.91
C CYS A 417 -24.80 5.78 -9.04
N ASN A 418 -24.37 6.13 -10.25
CA ASN A 418 -24.28 5.23 -11.40
C ASN A 418 -23.07 5.64 -12.22
N CYS A 419 -21.96 4.94 -12.00
CA CYS A 419 -20.67 5.28 -12.56
C CYS A 419 -20.08 4.10 -13.32
N GLN A 420 -19.37 4.41 -14.41
CA GLN A 420 -18.65 3.45 -15.22
C GLN A 420 -17.17 3.81 -15.16
N PHE A 421 -16.32 2.86 -14.80
CA PHE A 421 -14.91 3.12 -14.53
C PHE A 421 -14.02 1.91 -14.79
N LYS A 422 -12.71 2.15 -14.81
CA LYS A 422 -11.66 1.12 -14.74
C LYS A 422 -10.97 1.20 -13.38
N LEU A 423 -10.35 0.11 -12.95
CA LEU A 423 -9.59 0.08 -11.70
C LEU A 423 -8.35 -0.78 -11.89
N ALA A 424 -7.16 -0.25 -11.64
CA ALA A 424 -5.90 -0.98 -11.66
C ALA A 424 -5.03 -0.64 -10.45
N TYR A 425 -4.33 -1.64 -9.89
CA TYR A 425 -3.45 -1.48 -8.73
C TYR A 425 -2.06 -2.04 -9.02
N GLY A 426 -1.00 -1.25 -8.82
CA GLY A 426 0.38 -1.74 -8.86
C GLY A 426 0.76 -2.42 -10.20
N GLY A 427 0.18 -1.94 -11.29
CA GLY A 427 0.25 -2.63 -12.58
C GLY A 427 -0.51 -3.96 -12.61
N LEU A 428 -1.74 -4.02 -12.11
CA LEU A 428 -2.66 -5.12 -12.34
C LEU A 428 -4.05 -4.52 -12.53
N ILE A 429 -4.69 -4.77 -13.68
CA ILE A 429 -6.07 -4.35 -13.91
C ILE A 429 -7.01 -5.26 -13.11
N LEU A 430 -7.69 -4.65 -12.15
CA LEU A 430 -8.66 -5.26 -11.25
C LEU A 430 -10.06 -5.24 -11.86
N LEU A 431 -10.46 -4.08 -12.40
CA LEU A 431 -11.72 -3.88 -13.12
C LEU A 431 -11.50 -3.21 -14.46
N ASN A 432 -12.19 -3.69 -15.48
CA ASN A 432 -12.17 -3.14 -16.83
C ASN A 432 -13.61 -2.82 -17.27
N ASN A 433 -13.89 -1.53 -17.40
CA ASN A 433 -15.18 -1.01 -17.84
C ASN A 433 -16.33 -1.54 -16.99
N ALA A 434 -16.17 -1.46 -15.66
CA ALA A 434 -17.14 -1.93 -14.69
C ALA A 434 -18.16 -0.83 -14.39
N GLN A 435 -19.41 -1.22 -14.21
CA GLN A 435 -20.49 -0.32 -13.80
C GLN A 435 -20.80 -0.55 -12.31
N LEU A 436 -20.85 0.53 -11.53
CA LEU A 436 -21.29 0.50 -10.14
C LEU A 436 -22.50 1.41 -9.97
N LYS A 437 -23.62 0.78 -9.63
CA LYS A 437 -24.87 1.44 -9.29
C LYS A 437 -25.25 1.15 -7.85
N LEU A 438 -25.42 2.19 -7.04
CA LEU A 438 -25.82 2.09 -5.64
C LEU A 438 -27.12 2.86 -5.39
N MET A 439 -28.03 2.24 -4.66
CA MET A 439 -29.34 2.80 -4.31
C MET A 439 -29.39 3.14 -2.83
N LYS A 440 -30.21 4.14 -2.47
CA LYS A 440 -30.37 4.61 -1.09
C LYS A 440 -31.00 3.55 -0.19
N GLY A 441 -30.43 3.34 1.00
CA GLY A 441 -30.93 2.43 2.04
C GLY A 441 -30.73 0.94 1.75
N LYS A 442 -29.98 0.59 0.70
CA LYS A 442 -29.64 -0.80 0.38
C LYS A 442 -28.32 -1.21 1.01
N ARG A 443 -28.16 -2.51 1.25
CA ARG A 443 -26.94 -3.11 1.84
C ARG A 443 -26.35 -4.07 0.82
N TYR A 444 -25.16 -3.76 0.35
CA TYR A 444 -24.46 -4.47 -0.71
C TYR A 444 -23.29 -5.27 -0.10
N GLY A 445 -23.26 -6.57 -0.32
CA GLY A 445 -22.09 -7.41 -0.06
C GLY A 445 -21.19 -7.43 -1.28
N LEU A 446 -19.93 -7.05 -1.15
CA LEU A 446 -18.95 -7.07 -2.23
C LEU A 446 -18.18 -8.39 -2.18
N CYS A 447 -18.51 -9.30 -3.11
CA CYS A 447 -17.97 -10.65 -3.17
C CYS A 447 -17.03 -10.79 -4.38
N GLY A 448 -15.99 -11.59 -4.22
CA GLY A 448 -15.05 -11.94 -5.28
C GLY A 448 -13.85 -12.67 -4.71
N PRO A 449 -13.07 -13.35 -5.57
CA PRO A 449 -11.84 -14.01 -5.14
C PRO A 449 -10.85 -13.03 -4.52
N ASN A 450 -9.89 -13.53 -3.74
CA ASN A 450 -8.89 -12.66 -3.15
C ASN A 450 -7.90 -12.10 -4.17
N GLY A 451 -7.45 -10.86 -3.94
CA GLY A 451 -6.65 -10.11 -4.90
C GLY A 451 -7.45 -9.54 -6.09
N CYS A 452 -8.78 -9.75 -6.16
CA CYS A 452 -9.60 -9.18 -7.25
C CYS A 452 -9.79 -7.65 -7.15
N GLY A 453 -9.51 -7.05 -5.99
CA GLY A 453 -9.56 -5.60 -5.80
C GLY A 453 -10.66 -5.05 -4.87
N LYS A 454 -11.31 -5.88 -4.03
CA LYS A 454 -12.41 -5.46 -3.14
C LYS A 454 -12.07 -4.23 -2.26
N SER A 455 -11.04 -4.34 -1.43
CA SER A 455 -10.58 -3.23 -0.58
C SER A 455 -10.05 -2.05 -1.39
N THR A 456 -9.41 -2.32 -2.55
CA THR A 456 -8.94 -1.27 -3.46
C THR A 456 -10.09 -0.44 -4.00
N LEU A 457 -11.20 -1.08 -4.40
CA LEU A 457 -12.41 -0.39 -4.85
C LEU A 457 -13.00 0.47 -3.74
N MET A 458 -13.11 -0.05 -2.51
CA MET A 458 -13.65 0.74 -1.41
C MET A 458 -12.77 1.93 -1.04
N LYS A 459 -11.44 1.77 -1.05
CA LYS A 459 -10.49 2.88 -0.86
C LYS A 459 -10.60 3.92 -1.97
N ALA A 460 -10.76 3.49 -3.22
CA ALA A 460 -10.95 4.40 -4.35
C ALA A 460 -12.26 5.22 -4.21
N ILE A 461 -13.34 4.61 -3.70
CA ILE A 461 -14.60 5.31 -3.38
C ILE A 461 -14.38 6.31 -2.23
N ALA A 462 -13.74 5.89 -1.15
CA ALA A 462 -13.50 6.72 0.03
C ALA A 462 -12.63 7.96 -0.28
N ASN A 463 -11.62 7.79 -1.14
CA ASN A 463 -10.70 8.84 -1.54
C ASN A 463 -11.22 9.72 -2.70
N GLY A 464 -12.43 9.44 -3.22
CA GLY A 464 -12.98 10.13 -4.39
C GLY A 464 -12.10 10.00 -5.64
N GLN A 465 -11.49 8.83 -5.85
CA GLN A 465 -10.65 8.52 -7.02
C GLN A 465 -11.45 7.84 -8.14
N LEU A 466 -12.66 7.36 -7.81
CA LEU A 466 -13.51 6.64 -8.76
C LEU A 466 -14.17 7.63 -9.74
N GLU A 467 -13.94 7.41 -11.03
CA GLU A 467 -14.50 8.25 -12.08
C GLU A 467 -16.03 8.17 -12.12
N GLY A 468 -16.69 9.31 -12.28
CA GLY A 468 -18.16 9.43 -12.30
C GLY A 468 -18.85 9.20 -10.94
N PHE A 469 -18.11 8.91 -9.87
CA PHE A 469 -18.67 8.81 -8.53
C PHE A 469 -18.91 10.23 -7.96
N PRO A 470 -20.06 10.50 -7.30
CA PRO A 470 -20.37 11.83 -6.80
C PRO A 470 -19.32 12.35 -5.81
N SER A 471 -19.13 13.67 -5.77
CA SER A 471 -18.14 14.28 -4.90
C SER A 471 -18.51 14.11 -3.41
N PRO A 472 -17.56 14.20 -2.46
CA PRO A 472 -17.87 14.13 -1.02
C PRO A 472 -18.87 15.19 -0.53
N GLU A 473 -19.01 16.31 -1.25
CA GLU A 473 -19.99 17.37 -0.95
C GLU A 473 -21.42 16.94 -1.30
N GLU A 474 -21.58 16.15 -2.37
CA GLU A 474 -22.87 15.62 -2.82
C GLU A 474 -23.24 14.32 -2.10
N LEU A 475 -22.26 13.42 -1.93
CA LEU A 475 -22.45 12.09 -1.37
C LEU A 475 -21.32 11.72 -0.41
N LYS A 476 -21.57 11.97 0.88
CA LYS A 476 -20.59 11.67 1.92
C LYS A 476 -20.48 10.17 2.19
N THR A 477 -19.33 9.60 1.85
CA THR A 477 -18.96 8.21 2.13
C THR A 477 -17.95 8.18 3.29
N VAL A 478 -18.03 7.17 4.15
CA VAL A 478 -17.07 6.99 5.26
C VAL A 478 -16.54 5.57 5.25
N TYR A 479 -15.20 5.47 5.19
CA TYR A 479 -14.47 4.22 5.32
C TYR A 479 -14.26 3.90 6.79
N VAL A 480 -14.89 2.82 7.27
CA VAL A 480 -14.93 2.43 8.68
C VAL A 480 -13.75 1.49 8.96
N GLU A 481 -12.64 2.05 9.43
CA GLU A 481 -11.46 1.28 9.86
C GLU A 481 -11.46 1.06 11.38
N HIS A 482 -11.01 -0.12 11.81
CA HIS A 482 -10.80 -0.44 13.23
C HIS A 482 -9.37 -0.15 13.72
N ASP A 483 -8.41 0.04 12.80
CA ASP A 483 -7.02 0.42 13.09
C ASP A 483 -6.91 1.92 13.38
N ILE A 484 -7.35 2.32 14.57
CA ILE A 484 -7.04 3.63 15.14
C ILE A 484 -5.59 3.59 15.65
N GLN A 485 -4.62 3.48 14.74
CA GLN A 485 -3.20 3.48 15.08
C GLN A 485 -2.59 4.85 14.73
N GLY A 486 -1.85 5.44 15.68
CA GLY A 486 -1.03 6.64 15.44
C GLY A 486 -1.67 8.00 15.77
N VAL A 487 -2.91 8.05 16.28
CA VAL A 487 -3.52 9.32 16.75
C VAL A 487 -3.75 9.24 18.25
N ALA A 488 -2.90 9.94 19.02
CA ALA A 488 -3.04 10.27 20.43
C ALA A 488 -3.71 9.17 21.29
N GLU A 489 -2.95 8.11 21.58
CA GLU A 489 -3.37 6.90 22.32
C GLU A 489 -4.05 7.20 23.67
N ASP A 490 -3.72 8.34 24.27
CA ASP A 490 -4.25 8.82 25.55
C ASP A 490 -5.56 9.63 25.44
N THR A 491 -6.08 9.86 24.22
CA THR A 491 -7.27 10.69 24.02
C THR A 491 -8.53 10.00 24.55
N PRO A 492 -9.37 10.68 25.35
CA PRO A 492 -10.66 10.15 25.77
C PRO A 492 -11.59 9.85 24.59
N VAL A 493 -12.39 8.79 24.70
CA VAL A 493 -13.33 8.35 23.64
C VAL A 493 -14.24 9.49 23.15
N VAL A 494 -14.79 10.28 24.07
CA VAL A 494 -15.69 11.40 23.72
C VAL A 494 -14.99 12.49 22.93
N ASP A 495 -13.76 12.84 23.32
CA ASP A 495 -12.99 13.90 22.65
C ASP A 495 -12.56 13.43 21.26
N PHE A 496 -12.15 12.18 21.14
CA PHE A 496 -11.80 11.56 19.85
C PHE A 496 -13.00 11.49 18.89
N ALA A 497 -14.20 11.18 19.39
CA ALA A 497 -15.42 11.23 18.60
C ALA A 497 -15.81 12.66 18.21
N HIS A 498 -15.56 13.65 19.07
CA HIS A 498 -15.89 15.05 18.78
C HIS A 498 -15.01 15.65 17.69
N MET A 499 -13.74 15.23 17.57
CA MET A 499 -12.80 15.73 16.55
C MET A 499 -13.33 15.70 15.10
N VAL A 500 -14.21 14.76 14.77
CA VAL A 500 -14.73 14.62 13.39
C VAL A 500 -15.94 15.50 13.09
N CYS A 501 -16.50 16.15 14.11
CA CYS A 501 -17.70 16.97 14.02
C CYS A 501 -17.61 18.21 14.91
N SER A 502 -16.39 18.64 15.27
CA SER A 502 -16.16 19.73 16.22
C SER A 502 -16.76 21.06 15.76
N GLU A 503 -16.84 21.26 14.44
CA GLU A 503 -17.41 22.45 13.81
C GLU A 503 -18.94 22.37 13.63
N THR A 504 -19.52 21.17 13.69
CA THR A 504 -20.93 20.94 13.30
C THR A 504 -21.83 20.45 14.43
N LYS A 505 -21.27 19.78 15.45
CA LYS A 505 -22.02 19.17 16.56
C LYS A 505 -21.41 19.51 17.90
N SER A 506 -22.25 19.69 18.92
CA SER A 506 -21.79 19.93 20.28
C SER A 506 -21.28 18.63 20.91
N ARG A 507 -20.43 18.76 21.93
CA ARG A 507 -19.97 17.60 22.73
C ARG A 507 -21.15 16.82 23.33
N GLU A 508 -22.23 17.51 23.71
CA GLU A 508 -23.44 16.88 24.26
C GLU A 508 -24.15 16.00 23.22
N ASP A 509 -24.16 16.42 21.95
CA ASP A 509 -24.73 15.61 20.86
C ASP A 509 -23.89 14.36 20.59
N VAL A 510 -22.56 14.50 20.63
CA VAL A 510 -21.62 13.36 20.53
C VAL A 510 -21.86 12.35 21.64
N GLU A 511 -22.04 12.85 22.86
CA GLU A 511 -22.34 12.03 24.03
C GLU A 511 -23.65 11.25 23.89
N LYS A 512 -24.72 11.88 23.37
CA LYS A 512 -26.00 11.20 23.09
C LYS A 512 -25.85 10.04 22.10
N VAL A 513 -25.08 10.26 21.02
CA VAL A 513 -24.83 9.21 20.01
C VAL A 513 -24.02 8.07 20.62
N LEU A 514 -22.97 8.37 21.39
CA LEU A 514 -22.18 7.37 22.12
C LEU A 514 -23.05 6.54 23.08
N THR A 515 -23.95 7.18 23.83
CA THR A 515 -24.88 6.49 24.72
C THR A 515 -25.85 5.57 23.97
N SER A 516 -26.37 5.99 22.81
CA SER A 516 -27.26 5.13 22.00
C SER A 516 -26.61 3.84 21.49
N VAL A 517 -25.28 3.83 21.38
CA VAL A 517 -24.48 2.67 20.94
C VAL A 517 -23.97 1.84 22.14
N GLY A 518 -24.23 2.30 23.37
CA GLY A 518 -23.93 1.59 24.62
C GLY A 518 -22.65 2.01 25.33
N PHE A 519 -22.06 3.17 25.00
CA PHE A 519 -20.97 3.75 25.79
C PHE A 519 -21.51 4.40 27.07
N ASN A 520 -21.09 3.90 28.22
CA ASN A 520 -21.38 4.48 29.54
C ASN A 520 -20.39 5.59 29.91
N ASP A 521 -20.71 6.36 30.96
CA ASP A 521 -19.94 7.53 31.42
C ASP A 521 -18.46 7.19 31.67
N GLU A 522 -18.20 6.03 32.27
CA GLU A 522 -16.84 5.54 32.52
C GLU A 522 -16.06 5.36 31.21
N ARG A 523 -16.59 4.60 30.24
CA ARG A 523 -15.91 4.35 28.96
C ARG A 523 -15.76 5.60 28.10
N ARG A 524 -16.67 6.58 28.22
CA ARG A 524 -16.56 7.86 27.50
C ARG A 524 -15.31 8.64 27.90
N GLY A 525 -14.88 8.50 29.16
CA GLY A 525 -13.67 9.13 29.69
C GLY A 525 -12.38 8.30 29.57
N MET A 526 -12.48 7.03 29.17
CA MET A 526 -11.30 6.17 29.03
C MET A 526 -10.48 6.53 27.77
N PRO A 527 -9.16 6.29 27.77
CA PRO A 527 -8.34 6.36 26.57
C PRO A 527 -8.80 5.37 25.50
N ILE A 528 -8.74 5.78 24.23
CA ILE A 528 -9.08 4.92 23.08
C ILE A 528 -8.21 3.65 23.01
N ALA A 529 -6.95 3.71 23.48
CA ALA A 529 -6.05 2.57 23.50
C ALA A 529 -6.54 1.42 24.40
N SER A 530 -7.32 1.75 25.44
CA SER A 530 -7.86 0.77 26.39
C SER A 530 -9.14 0.06 25.90
N LEU A 531 -9.71 0.48 24.77
CA LEU A 531 -10.91 -0.15 24.21
C LEU A 531 -10.58 -1.51 23.57
N SER A 532 -11.46 -2.50 23.76
CA SER A 532 -11.39 -3.76 23.00
C SER A 532 -11.73 -3.53 21.52
N GLY A 533 -11.36 -4.47 20.65
CA GLY A 533 -11.66 -4.39 19.21
C GLY A 533 -13.14 -4.10 18.91
N GLY A 534 -14.05 -4.75 19.64
CA GLY A 534 -15.49 -4.49 19.51
C GLY A 534 -15.93 -3.08 19.89
N TRP A 535 -15.32 -2.49 20.92
CA TRP A 535 -15.58 -1.09 21.27
C TRP A 535 -14.95 -0.11 20.27
N LYS A 536 -13.79 -0.43 19.69
CA LYS A 536 -13.19 0.36 18.61
C LYS A 536 -14.06 0.37 17.35
N MET A 537 -14.63 -0.77 16.96
CA MET A 537 -15.57 -0.85 15.84
C MET A 537 -16.83 -0.01 16.10
N LYS A 538 -17.42 -0.12 17.30
CA LYS A 538 -18.56 0.73 17.71
C LYS A 538 -18.24 2.22 17.63
N LEU A 539 -17.04 2.61 18.08
CA LEU A 539 -16.57 3.99 18.01
C LEU A 539 -16.40 4.48 16.56
N ALA A 540 -15.85 3.64 15.67
CA ALA A 540 -15.69 3.96 14.25
C ALA A 540 -17.05 4.20 13.57
N LEU A 541 -18.05 3.37 13.88
CA LEU A 541 -19.43 3.55 13.40
C LEU A 541 -20.07 4.82 13.97
N VAL A 542 -19.87 5.13 15.26
CA VAL A 542 -20.33 6.39 15.85
C VAL A 542 -19.75 7.59 15.09
N ARG A 543 -18.46 7.56 14.75
CA ARG A 543 -17.82 8.63 13.96
C ARG A 543 -18.45 8.76 12.58
N ALA A 544 -18.77 7.65 11.91
CA ALA A 544 -19.45 7.67 10.62
C ALA A 544 -20.86 8.29 10.70
N ILE A 545 -21.61 8.01 11.77
CA ILE A 545 -22.92 8.65 12.04
C ILE A 545 -22.73 10.15 12.29
N LEU A 546 -21.74 10.53 13.10
CA LEU A 546 -21.47 11.94 13.42
C LEU A 546 -21.08 12.75 12.18
N MET A 547 -20.43 12.14 11.20
CA MET A 547 -20.13 12.75 9.89
C MET A 547 -21.33 12.85 8.94
N ASP A 548 -22.51 12.34 9.32
CA ASP A 548 -23.73 12.25 8.50
C ASP A 548 -23.56 11.43 7.22
N ALA A 549 -22.77 10.35 7.29
CA ALA A 549 -22.46 9.49 6.15
C ALA A 549 -23.72 8.86 5.51
N LYS A 550 -23.79 8.94 4.19
CA LYS A 550 -24.86 8.30 3.39
C LYS A 550 -24.52 6.88 2.99
N ILE A 551 -23.22 6.59 2.84
CA ILE A 551 -22.69 5.26 2.55
C ILE A 551 -21.65 4.88 3.60
N PHE A 552 -21.87 3.75 4.27
CA PHE A 552 -20.85 3.08 5.08
C PHE A 552 -20.04 2.12 4.22
N LEU A 553 -18.72 2.28 4.19
CA LEU A 553 -17.80 1.35 3.56
C LEU A 553 -17.16 0.52 4.68
N LEU A 554 -17.48 -0.77 4.72
CA LEU A 554 -17.13 -1.69 5.82
C LEU A 554 -16.23 -2.79 5.26
N ASP A 555 -14.94 -2.76 5.61
CA ASP A 555 -13.97 -3.79 5.23
C ASP A 555 -13.71 -4.74 6.40
N GLU A 556 -14.11 -5.99 6.26
CA GLU A 556 -14.05 -7.05 7.28
C GLU A 556 -14.52 -6.58 8.68
N PRO A 557 -15.77 -6.09 8.80
CA PRO A 557 -16.22 -5.45 10.03
C PRO A 557 -16.46 -6.43 11.19
N THR A 558 -16.43 -7.74 10.94
CA THR A 558 -16.56 -8.80 11.94
C THR A 558 -15.21 -9.18 12.57
N ASN A 559 -14.09 -8.67 12.03
CA ASN A 559 -12.77 -8.96 12.59
C ASN A 559 -12.63 -8.45 14.02
N HIS A 560 -12.01 -9.27 14.88
CA HIS A 560 -11.77 -8.95 16.30
C HIS A 560 -13.05 -8.74 17.14
N LEU A 561 -14.21 -9.12 16.60
CA LEU A 561 -15.48 -9.13 17.32
C LEU A 561 -15.76 -10.52 17.88
N ASP A 562 -16.30 -10.57 19.09
CA ASP A 562 -16.95 -11.77 19.59
C ASP A 562 -18.36 -11.92 19.00
N VAL A 563 -18.95 -13.09 19.19
CA VAL A 563 -20.29 -13.43 18.66
C VAL A 563 -21.36 -12.42 19.09
N THR A 564 -21.27 -11.91 20.33
CA THR A 564 -22.21 -10.92 20.87
C THR A 564 -22.10 -9.57 20.14
N ASN A 565 -20.88 -9.10 19.86
CA ASN A 565 -20.66 -7.84 19.14
C ASN A 565 -20.95 -7.97 17.64
N VAL A 566 -20.74 -9.14 17.04
CA VAL A 566 -21.19 -9.41 15.67
C VAL A 566 -22.71 -9.29 15.57
N GLN A 567 -23.46 -9.89 16.51
CA GLN A 567 -24.92 -9.77 16.52
C GLN A 567 -25.38 -8.32 16.67
N TRP A 568 -24.75 -7.56 17.57
CA TRP A 568 -25.02 -6.12 17.71
C TRP A 568 -24.81 -5.35 16.40
N LEU A 569 -23.75 -5.67 15.65
CA LEU A 569 -23.45 -5.03 14.38
C LEU A 569 -24.51 -5.36 13.31
N VAL A 570 -24.96 -6.62 13.27
CA VAL A 570 -26.08 -7.05 12.39
C VAL A 570 -27.33 -6.22 12.69
N ASP A 571 -27.69 -6.10 13.97
CA ASP A 571 -28.87 -5.35 14.40
C ASP A 571 -28.76 -3.86 14.04
N PHE A 572 -27.57 -3.27 14.25
CA PHE A 572 -27.29 -1.89 13.88
C PHE A 572 -27.43 -1.62 12.38
N LEU A 573 -26.82 -2.46 11.53
CA LEU A 573 -26.87 -2.28 10.07
C LEU A 573 -28.27 -2.52 9.51
N ASN A 574 -29.01 -3.46 10.07
CA ASN A 574 -30.40 -3.71 9.67
C ASN A 574 -31.35 -2.57 10.12
N GLY A 575 -31.05 -1.89 11.22
CA GLY A 575 -31.80 -0.72 11.70
C GLY A 575 -31.41 0.61 11.04
N SER A 576 -30.29 0.67 10.32
CA SER A 576 -29.80 1.91 9.69
C SER A 576 -30.53 2.24 8.38
N SER A 577 -30.83 3.52 8.16
CA SER A 577 -31.33 4.03 6.88
C SER A 577 -30.24 4.32 5.84
N SER A 578 -28.97 4.29 6.25
CA SER A 578 -27.83 4.55 5.36
C SER A 578 -27.51 3.33 4.48
N THR A 579 -27.02 3.58 3.27
CA THR A 579 -26.54 2.52 2.39
C THR A 579 -25.24 1.95 2.95
N SER A 580 -25.00 0.65 2.78
CA SER A 580 -23.75 0.01 3.22
C SER A 580 -23.14 -0.81 2.09
N LEU A 581 -21.84 -0.66 1.86
CA LEU A 581 -21.04 -1.54 1.02
C LEU A 581 -20.09 -2.33 1.93
N ILE A 582 -20.23 -3.64 1.94
CA ILE A 582 -19.67 -4.53 2.96
C ILE A 582 -18.78 -5.57 2.28
N VAL A 583 -17.52 -5.66 2.68
CA VAL A 583 -16.66 -6.81 2.41
C VAL A 583 -16.58 -7.61 3.69
N SER A 584 -16.92 -8.90 3.64
CA SER A 584 -16.77 -9.80 4.79
C SER A 584 -16.52 -11.24 4.33
N HIS A 585 -15.70 -11.96 5.07
CA HIS A 585 -15.53 -13.40 4.94
C HIS A 585 -16.54 -14.22 5.75
N ASP A 586 -17.33 -13.59 6.62
CA ASP A 586 -18.37 -14.25 7.41
C ASP A 586 -19.66 -14.39 6.59
N SER A 587 -19.92 -15.60 6.10
CA SER A 587 -21.11 -15.91 5.30
C SER A 587 -22.40 -15.74 6.09
N GLY A 588 -22.40 -16.04 7.40
CA GLY A 588 -23.56 -15.83 8.25
C GLY A 588 -23.88 -14.34 8.42
N PHE A 589 -22.85 -13.51 8.54
CA PHE A 589 -23.00 -12.06 8.58
C PHE A 589 -23.55 -11.50 7.26
N LEU A 590 -22.99 -11.90 6.12
CA LEU A 590 -23.49 -11.47 4.81
C LEU A 590 -24.94 -11.92 4.56
N ASP A 591 -25.31 -13.11 5.01
CA ASP A 591 -26.69 -13.61 4.90
C ASP A 591 -27.69 -12.80 5.72
N ASN A 592 -27.29 -12.37 6.91
CA ASN A 592 -28.14 -11.66 7.85
C ASN A 592 -28.26 -10.15 7.55
N VAL A 593 -27.31 -9.57 6.81
CA VAL A 593 -27.24 -8.11 6.58
C VAL A 593 -27.49 -7.74 5.11
N CYS A 594 -26.88 -8.45 4.16
CA CYS A 594 -26.87 -8.00 2.77
C CYS A 594 -28.23 -8.20 2.08
N THR A 595 -28.59 -7.23 1.25
CA THR A 595 -29.79 -7.26 0.40
C THR A 595 -29.47 -7.52 -1.07
N HIS A 596 -28.23 -7.22 -1.46
CA HIS A 596 -27.68 -7.39 -2.79
C HIS A 596 -26.24 -7.87 -2.64
N ILE A 597 -25.77 -8.66 -3.61
CA ILE A 597 -24.37 -9.05 -3.74
C ILE A 597 -23.82 -8.44 -5.02
N ILE A 598 -22.74 -7.68 -4.92
CA ILE A 598 -21.94 -7.22 -6.05
C ILE A 598 -20.80 -8.22 -6.21
N HIS A 599 -20.81 -8.99 -7.28
CA HIS A 599 -19.82 -10.04 -7.54
C HIS A 599 -18.81 -9.59 -8.60
N TYR A 600 -17.53 -9.84 -8.33
CA TYR A 600 -16.46 -9.69 -9.30
C TYR A 600 -16.46 -10.86 -10.28
N GLU A 601 -16.77 -10.59 -11.55
CA GLU A 601 -16.76 -11.59 -12.62
C GLU A 601 -15.97 -11.05 -13.81
N GLN A 602 -14.90 -11.75 -14.21
CA GLN A 602 -14.12 -11.41 -15.42
C GLN A 602 -13.68 -9.94 -15.48
N ARG A 603 -13.22 -9.38 -14.34
CA ARG A 603 -12.84 -7.96 -14.18
C ARG A 603 -14.00 -6.98 -14.40
N LYS A 604 -15.24 -7.42 -14.23
CA LYS A 604 -16.43 -6.56 -14.17
C LYS A 604 -17.12 -6.72 -12.82
N LEU A 605 -17.99 -5.77 -12.51
CA LEU A 605 -18.90 -5.85 -11.37
C LEU A 605 -20.28 -6.24 -11.88
N LYS A 606 -20.87 -7.26 -11.27
CA LYS A 606 -22.24 -7.69 -11.56
C LYS A 606 -23.05 -7.73 -10.27
N THR A 607 -24.16 -7.02 -10.27
CA THR A 607 -25.03 -6.93 -9.09
C THR A 607 -26.11 -7.99 -9.16
N TYR A 608 -26.27 -8.73 -8.07
CA TYR A 608 -27.28 -9.75 -7.86
C TYR A 608 -28.19 -9.33 -6.71
N ARG A 609 -29.49 -9.35 -6.94
CA ARG A 609 -30.48 -9.16 -5.88
C ARG A 609 -30.60 -10.42 -5.01
N GLY A 610 -30.60 -10.21 -3.70
CA GLY A 610 -30.62 -11.25 -2.68
C GLY A 610 -29.41 -11.21 -1.75
N ASN A 611 -29.49 -11.94 -0.65
CA ASN A 611 -28.35 -12.18 0.24
C ASN A 611 -27.38 -13.24 -0.34
N LEU A 612 -26.34 -13.61 0.40
CA LEU A 612 -25.30 -14.51 -0.09
C LEU A 612 -25.87 -15.89 -0.47
N SER A 613 -26.76 -16.45 0.35
CA SER A 613 -27.47 -17.72 0.10
C SER A 613 -28.29 -17.70 -1.20
N GLU A 614 -28.98 -16.58 -1.49
CA GLU A 614 -29.72 -16.42 -2.74
C GLU A 614 -28.81 -16.24 -3.96
N PHE A 615 -27.68 -15.56 -3.77
CA PHE A 615 -26.66 -15.40 -4.80
C PHE A 615 -26.01 -16.73 -5.18
N VAL A 616 -25.61 -17.56 -4.20
CA VAL A 616 -24.99 -18.88 -4.47
C VAL A 616 -25.92 -19.82 -5.25
N LYS A 617 -27.25 -19.71 -5.07
CA LYS A 617 -28.21 -20.46 -5.90
C LYS A 617 -28.16 -20.06 -7.38
N LYS A 618 -27.83 -18.80 -7.68
CA LYS A 618 -27.72 -18.25 -9.04
C LYS A 618 -26.33 -18.47 -9.65
N VAL A 619 -25.29 -18.51 -8.82
CA VAL A 619 -23.90 -18.72 -9.21
C VAL A 619 -23.33 -19.91 -8.42
N PRO A 620 -23.50 -21.16 -8.91
CA PRO A 620 -23.07 -22.37 -8.18
C PRO A 620 -21.56 -22.42 -7.89
N GLU A 621 -20.74 -21.81 -8.74
CA GLU A 621 -19.28 -21.68 -8.51
C GLU A 621 -18.96 -20.89 -7.23
N ALA A 622 -19.88 -20.05 -6.75
CA ALA A 622 -19.76 -19.31 -5.50
C ALA A 622 -20.06 -20.18 -4.26
N GLN A 623 -20.31 -21.48 -4.40
CA GLN A 623 -20.54 -22.38 -3.27
C GLN A 623 -19.31 -22.55 -2.36
N SER A 624 -18.11 -22.16 -2.83
CA SER A 624 -16.91 -22.01 -1.99
C SER A 624 -17.11 -21.01 -0.83
N TYR A 625 -18.03 -20.04 -0.95
CA TYR A 625 -18.42 -19.18 0.17
C TYR A 625 -19.11 -19.94 1.31
N TYR A 626 -19.51 -21.21 1.15
CA TYR A 626 -20.11 -22.03 2.22
C TYR A 626 -19.30 -23.29 2.56
N SER A 627 -18.37 -23.74 1.72
CA SER A 627 -17.61 -24.98 1.94
C SER A 627 -16.10 -24.75 1.90
N PHE A 628 -15.38 -25.30 2.88
CA PHE A 628 -13.91 -25.27 2.94
C PHE A 628 -13.22 -26.21 1.93
N GLU A 629 -13.97 -27.15 1.33
CA GLU A 629 -13.41 -28.21 0.48
C GLU A 629 -13.19 -27.78 -0.99
N ALA A 630 -13.63 -26.58 -1.36
CA ALA A 630 -13.54 -26.03 -2.71
C ALA A 630 -12.52 -24.86 -2.81
N ALA A 631 -11.41 -24.92 -2.05
CA ALA A 631 -10.38 -23.88 -2.09
C ALA A 631 -9.69 -23.85 -3.47
N ALA A 632 -9.51 -22.65 -4.03
CA ALA A 632 -8.91 -22.46 -5.36
C ALA A 632 -7.42 -22.84 -5.44
N PHE A 633 -6.73 -22.91 -4.30
CA PHE A 633 -5.32 -23.30 -4.16
C PHE A 633 -5.11 -24.03 -2.84
N THR A 634 -3.99 -24.75 -2.69
CA THR A 634 -3.64 -25.50 -1.48
C THR A 634 -2.34 -24.98 -0.86
N PHE A 635 -2.27 -24.99 0.46
CA PHE A 635 -1.02 -24.76 1.19
C PHE A 635 -0.29 -26.08 1.36
N HIS A 636 1.04 -26.04 1.29
CA HIS A 636 1.90 -27.18 1.59
C HIS A 636 2.87 -26.77 2.69
N PHE A 637 2.67 -27.34 3.88
CA PHE A 637 3.55 -27.10 5.00
C PHE A 637 4.76 -28.04 4.95
N PRO A 638 5.97 -27.54 5.28
CA PRO A 638 7.14 -28.39 5.30
C PRO A 638 7.03 -29.41 6.42
N GLU A 639 7.47 -30.64 6.15
CA GLU A 639 7.53 -31.69 7.16
C GLU A 639 8.42 -31.27 8.34
N PRO A 640 8.00 -31.55 9.59
CA PRO A 640 8.84 -31.34 10.75
C PRO A 640 10.17 -32.08 10.63
N GLY A 641 11.24 -31.46 11.10
CA GLY A 641 12.53 -32.14 11.19
C GLY A 641 12.51 -33.34 12.14
N TYR A 642 13.53 -34.19 12.03
CA TYR A 642 13.66 -35.37 12.87
C TYR A 642 13.85 -35.02 14.36
N LEU A 643 12.98 -35.55 15.23
CA LEU A 643 13.16 -35.49 16.69
C LEU A 643 13.77 -36.78 17.22
N GLU A 644 15.01 -36.67 17.67
CA GLU A 644 15.70 -37.76 18.34
C GLU A 644 14.94 -38.25 19.59
N GLY A 645 14.76 -39.56 19.75
CA GLY A 645 14.05 -40.13 20.90
C GLY A 645 12.52 -40.10 20.81
N VAL A 646 11.94 -39.57 19.74
CA VAL A 646 10.50 -39.57 19.45
C VAL A 646 10.23 -40.53 18.29
N LYS A 647 9.87 -41.78 18.62
CA LYS A 647 9.52 -42.81 17.62
C LYS A 647 8.04 -42.80 17.23
N ASN A 648 7.18 -42.34 18.13
CA ASN A 648 5.74 -42.21 17.92
C ASN A 648 5.32 -40.73 18.03
N LYS A 649 4.48 -40.26 17.11
CA LYS A 649 3.93 -38.90 17.07
C LYS A 649 3.07 -38.58 18.30
N ASP A 650 2.50 -39.58 18.98
CA ASP A 650 1.70 -39.41 20.20
C ASP A 650 2.54 -39.10 21.45
N LYS A 651 3.87 -39.31 21.39
CA LYS A 651 4.73 -39.04 22.54
C LYS A 651 4.71 -37.54 22.84
N ALA A 652 4.37 -37.18 24.07
CA ALA A 652 4.37 -35.79 24.51
C ALA A 652 5.78 -35.18 24.39
N ILE A 653 5.85 -34.05 23.68
CA ILE A 653 7.07 -33.27 23.45
C ILE A 653 7.03 -31.92 24.20
N MET A 654 5.88 -31.55 24.75
CA MET A 654 5.68 -30.46 25.70
C MET A 654 4.73 -30.90 26.80
N LYS A 655 5.00 -30.50 28.06
CA LYS A 655 4.16 -30.81 29.22
C LYS A 655 4.11 -29.66 30.20
N MET A 656 2.92 -29.39 30.76
CA MET A 656 2.71 -28.52 31.91
C MET A 656 2.14 -29.36 33.06
N SER A 657 2.69 -29.21 34.26
CA SER A 657 2.25 -29.94 35.45
C SER A 657 1.94 -28.99 36.60
N GLN A 658 0.66 -28.92 36.99
CA GLN A 658 0.15 -28.12 38.11
C GLN A 658 0.62 -26.65 38.06
N VAL A 659 0.42 -26.01 36.91
CA VAL A 659 0.90 -24.65 36.65
C VAL A 659 -0.09 -23.60 37.12
N ASP A 660 0.41 -22.67 37.95
CA ASP A 660 -0.28 -21.45 38.34
C ASP A 660 0.47 -20.22 37.81
N PHE A 661 -0.29 -19.19 37.43
CA PHE A 661 0.30 -17.95 36.96
C PHE A 661 -0.52 -16.71 37.33
N THR A 662 0.18 -15.69 37.80
CA THR A 662 -0.34 -14.36 38.13
C THR A 662 0.64 -13.29 37.65
N TYR A 663 0.16 -12.23 36.99
CA TYR A 663 1.02 -11.14 36.53
C TYR A 663 1.51 -10.27 37.71
N PRO A 664 2.76 -9.77 37.67
CA PRO A 664 3.27 -8.85 38.69
C PRO A 664 2.37 -7.61 38.84
N GLY A 665 1.99 -7.29 40.08
CA GLY A 665 1.12 -6.14 40.36
C GLY A 665 -0.39 -6.41 40.27
N THR A 666 -0.80 -7.64 39.95
CA THR A 666 -2.22 -8.05 39.97
C THR A 666 -2.47 -9.11 41.03
N GLU A 667 -3.59 -9.03 41.75
CA GLU A 667 -4.02 -10.08 42.70
C GLU A 667 -4.88 -11.17 42.02
N ARG A 668 -5.33 -10.91 40.79
CA ARG A 668 -6.15 -11.85 40.02
C ARG A 668 -5.29 -12.98 39.47
N GLN A 669 -5.51 -14.18 39.99
CA GLN A 669 -4.96 -15.41 39.41
C GLN A 669 -5.52 -15.62 37.99
N ILE A 670 -4.64 -15.70 37.00
CA ILE A 670 -5.02 -15.86 35.59
C ILE A 670 -5.18 -17.34 35.25
N LEU A 671 -4.29 -18.18 35.79
CA LEU A 671 -4.32 -19.63 35.62
C LEU A 671 -4.01 -20.32 36.96
N GLY A 672 -4.73 -21.38 37.29
CA GLY A 672 -4.54 -22.19 38.49
C GLY A 672 -4.66 -23.69 38.23
N GLY A 673 -3.68 -24.46 38.70
CA GLY A 673 -3.64 -25.92 38.68
C GLY A 673 -3.57 -26.53 37.28
N CYS A 674 -3.15 -25.79 36.26
CA CYS A 674 -3.25 -26.22 34.87
C CYS A 674 -2.24 -27.35 34.55
N SER A 675 -2.74 -28.48 34.02
CA SER A 675 -1.90 -29.59 33.57
C SER A 675 -2.31 -30.04 32.17
N LEU A 676 -1.38 -29.95 31.21
CA LEU A 676 -1.63 -30.26 29.80
C LEU A 676 -0.39 -30.83 29.11
N GLN A 677 -0.58 -31.46 27.96
CA GLN A 677 0.51 -32.02 27.16
C GLN A 677 0.25 -31.83 25.67
N VAL A 678 1.31 -31.68 24.89
CA VAL A 678 1.25 -31.54 23.43
C VAL A 678 2.26 -32.51 22.80
N SER A 679 1.83 -33.19 21.73
CA SER A 679 2.62 -34.13 20.93
C SER A 679 2.62 -33.71 19.45
N MET A 680 3.32 -34.44 18.58
CA MET A 680 3.28 -34.18 17.14
C MET A 680 1.94 -34.56 16.50
N ALA A 681 1.11 -35.36 17.17
CA ALA A 681 -0.24 -35.71 16.71
C ALA A 681 -1.31 -34.73 17.20
N SER A 682 -0.98 -33.84 18.15
CA SER A 682 -1.95 -32.93 18.76
C SER A 682 -2.63 -32.01 17.74
N ARG A 683 -3.94 -31.88 17.86
CA ARG A 683 -4.80 -30.93 17.13
C ARG A 683 -5.75 -30.28 18.14
N VAL A 684 -5.27 -29.18 18.72
CA VAL A 684 -5.89 -28.54 19.89
C VAL A 684 -6.52 -27.21 19.52
N ALA A 685 -7.75 -26.97 19.95
CA ALA A 685 -8.42 -25.66 19.88
C ALA A 685 -8.46 -25.02 21.29
N CYS A 686 -7.92 -23.82 21.44
CA CYS A 686 -8.01 -23.02 22.66
C CYS A 686 -9.11 -21.96 22.51
N VAL A 687 -10.21 -22.11 23.26
CA VAL A 687 -11.42 -21.28 23.14
C VAL A 687 -11.76 -20.60 24.46
N GLY A 688 -12.37 -19.42 24.40
CA GLY A 688 -12.70 -18.62 25.58
C GLY A 688 -12.84 -17.14 25.25
N PRO A 689 -13.45 -16.32 26.13
CA PRO A 689 -13.65 -14.89 25.91
C PRO A 689 -12.32 -14.11 25.86
N ASN A 690 -12.36 -12.92 25.24
CA ASN A 690 -11.20 -12.03 25.18
C ASN A 690 -10.76 -11.62 26.60
N GLY A 691 -9.45 -11.69 26.86
CA GLY A 691 -8.89 -11.38 28.18
C GLY A 691 -9.00 -12.50 29.22
N ALA A 692 -9.48 -13.70 28.86
CA ALA A 692 -9.60 -14.83 29.79
C ALA A 692 -8.27 -15.51 30.15
N GLY A 693 -7.18 -15.22 29.43
CA GLY A 693 -5.86 -15.82 29.65
C GLY A 693 -5.39 -16.81 28.56
N LYS A 694 -6.09 -16.91 27.41
CA LYS A 694 -5.72 -17.79 26.27
C LYS A 694 -4.27 -17.59 25.82
N SER A 695 -3.88 -16.36 25.50
CA SER A 695 -2.50 -16.06 25.07
C SER A 695 -1.50 -16.25 26.21
N THR A 696 -1.90 -16.00 27.46
CA THR A 696 -1.05 -16.26 28.64
C THR A 696 -0.76 -17.74 28.81
N LEU A 697 -1.76 -18.62 28.62
CA LEU A 697 -1.60 -20.08 28.63
C LEU A 697 -0.57 -20.53 27.59
N ILE A 698 -0.69 -20.01 26.36
CA ILE A 698 0.26 -20.32 25.29
C ILE A 698 1.65 -19.79 25.59
N LYS A 699 1.78 -18.56 26.11
CA LYS A 699 3.07 -17.99 26.51
C LYS A 699 3.77 -18.80 27.59
N LEU A 700 3.03 -19.37 28.54
CA LEU A 700 3.60 -20.29 29.52
C LEU A 700 4.04 -21.60 28.87
N LEU A 701 3.22 -22.16 27.97
CA LEU A 701 3.53 -23.39 27.25
C LEU A 701 4.76 -23.24 26.36
N THR A 702 4.86 -22.14 25.60
CA THR A 702 6.02 -21.80 24.76
C THR A 702 7.19 -21.25 25.56
N GLY A 703 7.03 -21.06 26.88
CA GLY A 703 8.02 -20.56 27.84
C GLY A 703 8.52 -19.15 27.56
N GLU A 704 7.65 -18.27 27.08
CA GLU A 704 7.89 -16.82 27.07
C GLU A 704 7.73 -16.19 28.45
N VAL A 705 7.00 -16.88 29.33
CA VAL A 705 6.71 -16.45 30.69
C VAL A 705 6.96 -17.64 31.63
N LYS A 706 7.61 -17.39 32.78
CA LYS A 706 7.81 -18.41 33.82
C LYS A 706 6.53 -18.57 34.66
N ALA A 707 6.20 -19.83 34.93
CA ALA A 707 5.12 -20.17 35.86
C ALA A 707 5.45 -19.69 37.28
N THR A 708 4.44 -19.27 38.04
CA THR A 708 4.59 -18.91 39.45
C THR A 708 4.71 -20.17 40.32
N ILE A 709 3.92 -21.20 40.00
CA ILE A 709 3.92 -22.52 40.63
C ILE A 709 3.81 -23.56 39.50
N GLY A 710 4.40 -24.75 39.69
CA GLY A 710 4.37 -25.84 38.73
C GLY A 710 5.58 -25.92 37.81
N THR A 711 5.58 -26.88 36.90
CA THR A 711 6.69 -27.11 35.95
C THR A 711 6.21 -27.13 34.51
N VAL A 712 7.01 -26.55 33.62
CA VAL A 712 6.83 -26.61 32.16
C VAL A 712 8.05 -27.30 31.57
N TRP A 713 7.85 -28.40 30.85
CA TRP A 713 8.90 -29.19 30.22
C TRP A 713 8.74 -29.19 28.70
N LYS A 714 9.86 -29.13 27.97
CA LYS A 714 9.93 -29.20 26.51
C LYS A 714 11.07 -30.11 26.07
N HIS A 715 10.89 -30.76 24.93
CA HIS A 715 11.96 -31.53 24.31
C HIS A 715 13.11 -30.59 23.84
N PRO A 716 14.39 -30.92 24.07
CA PRO A 716 15.53 -30.03 23.74
C PRO A 716 15.62 -29.63 22.26
N ASN A 717 15.30 -30.55 21.34
CA ASN A 717 15.36 -30.29 19.89
C ASN A 717 14.06 -29.75 19.32
N LEU A 718 13.11 -29.37 20.20
CA LEU A 718 11.82 -28.88 19.78
C LEU A 718 11.95 -27.50 19.11
N ARG A 719 11.26 -27.36 17.99
CA ARG A 719 11.10 -26.09 17.26
C ARG A 719 9.62 -25.76 17.24
N ILE A 720 9.28 -24.57 17.71
CA ILE A 720 7.92 -24.07 17.81
C ILE A 720 7.79 -22.88 16.89
N ALA A 721 6.81 -22.91 15.99
CA ALA A 721 6.39 -21.76 15.22
C ALA A 721 5.21 -21.10 15.94
N TYR A 722 5.36 -19.86 16.37
CA TYR A 722 4.27 -19.09 16.96
C TYR A 722 3.87 -17.95 16.02
N VAL A 723 2.66 -18.05 15.48
CA VAL A 723 2.02 -16.99 14.70
C VAL A 723 1.10 -16.22 15.64
N ALA A 724 1.61 -15.11 16.17
CA ALA A 724 0.88 -14.26 17.11
C ALA A 724 -0.20 -13.42 16.40
N GLN A 725 -1.21 -12.99 17.16
CA GLN A 725 -2.29 -12.13 16.64
C GLN A 725 -1.74 -10.80 16.07
N HIS A 726 -0.68 -10.24 16.69
CA HIS A 726 -0.03 -9.00 16.25
C HIS A 726 1.24 -9.26 15.43
N ALA A 727 1.34 -10.40 14.73
CA ALA A 727 2.54 -10.76 13.97
C ALA A 727 2.91 -9.73 12.87
N PHE A 728 1.97 -8.88 12.47
CA PHE A 728 2.24 -7.77 11.54
C PHE A 728 3.26 -6.78 12.08
N HIS A 729 3.32 -6.54 13.39
CA HIS A 729 4.19 -5.51 13.96
C HIS A 729 5.68 -5.74 13.60
N HIS A 730 6.11 -7.00 13.54
CA HIS A 730 7.49 -7.33 13.12
C HIS A 730 7.70 -7.13 11.62
N VAL A 731 6.75 -7.59 10.80
CA VAL A 731 6.79 -7.42 9.35
C VAL A 731 6.72 -5.94 8.95
N GLU A 732 6.01 -5.11 9.73
CA GLU A 732 5.85 -3.67 9.50
C GLU A 732 7.12 -2.86 9.77
N GLN A 733 8.00 -3.35 10.65
CA GLN A 733 9.35 -2.78 10.81
C GLN A 733 10.25 -3.03 9.58
N HIS A 734 9.80 -3.89 8.66
CA HIS A 734 10.54 -4.29 7.47
C HIS A 734 9.79 -4.00 6.17
N VAL A 735 8.90 -3.01 6.16
CA VAL A 735 8.10 -2.60 4.98
C VAL A 735 8.92 -2.33 3.71
N ASP A 736 10.18 -1.94 3.85
CA ASP A 736 11.06 -1.64 2.71
C ASP A 736 11.76 -2.85 2.10
N LYS A 737 11.69 -4.02 2.75
CA LYS A 737 12.21 -5.30 2.24
C LYS A 737 11.15 -6.03 1.44
N THR A 738 11.58 -6.91 0.55
CA THR A 738 10.69 -7.93 -0.02
C THR A 738 10.47 -9.07 0.98
N PRO A 739 9.39 -9.85 0.89
CA PRO A 739 9.20 -11.05 1.71
C PRO A 739 10.40 -12.01 1.68
N ASN A 740 11.02 -12.16 0.50
CA ASN A 740 12.21 -12.98 0.34
C ASN A 740 13.39 -12.44 1.16
N GLU A 741 13.70 -11.14 1.02
CA GLU A 741 14.74 -10.46 1.80
C GLU A 741 14.46 -10.47 3.30
N TYR A 742 13.20 -10.41 3.69
CA TYR A 742 12.78 -10.48 5.09
C TYR A 742 13.07 -11.86 5.69
N ILE A 743 12.73 -12.96 5.00
CA ILE A 743 13.08 -14.32 5.44
C ILE A 743 14.61 -14.48 5.47
N GLN A 744 15.32 -13.98 4.45
CA GLN A 744 16.79 -13.98 4.46
C GLN A 744 17.35 -13.25 5.68
N TRP A 745 16.82 -12.07 6.00
CA TRP A 745 17.25 -11.29 7.15
C TRP A 745 16.95 -12.00 8.47
N ARG A 746 15.74 -12.54 8.63
CA ARG A 746 15.26 -13.20 9.85
C ARG A 746 16.11 -14.41 10.22
N PHE A 747 16.54 -15.16 9.21
CA PHE A 747 17.35 -16.37 9.36
C PHE A 747 18.82 -16.18 9.00
N ALA A 748 19.29 -14.96 8.74
CA ALA A 748 20.71 -14.69 8.48
C ALA A 748 21.52 -14.92 9.76
N GLY A 749 22.11 -16.11 9.89
CA GLY A 749 22.98 -16.49 11.01
C GLY A 749 22.77 -17.90 11.58
N GLY A 750 21.82 -18.68 11.07
CA GLY A 750 21.53 -20.00 11.67
C GLY A 750 20.25 -20.05 12.47
N GLU A 751 19.87 -18.91 13.05
CA GLU A 751 18.85 -18.80 14.08
C GLU A 751 17.72 -17.87 13.66
N ASP A 752 16.57 -17.99 14.34
CA ASP A 752 15.44 -17.08 14.17
C ASP A 752 15.62 -15.83 15.05
N LYS A 753 15.96 -14.70 14.42
CA LYS A 753 16.20 -13.41 15.12
C LYS A 753 14.97 -12.88 15.87
N GLU A 754 13.76 -13.21 15.44
CA GLU A 754 12.55 -12.78 16.15
C GLU A 754 12.39 -13.49 17.49
N ASN A 755 12.88 -14.72 17.60
CA ASN A 755 12.84 -15.43 18.87
C ASN A 755 13.88 -14.91 19.87
N GLN A 756 15.01 -14.36 19.41
CA GLN A 756 16.08 -13.83 20.28
C GLN A 756 15.67 -12.56 21.05
N THR A 757 14.77 -11.74 20.51
CA THR A 757 14.37 -10.46 21.12
C THR A 757 13.42 -10.62 22.31
N LYS A 758 13.03 -11.86 22.66
CA LYS A 758 12.12 -12.14 23.77
C LYS A 758 12.78 -11.96 25.13
N VAL A 759 12.06 -11.30 26.05
CA VAL A 759 12.52 -10.86 27.39
C VAL A 759 13.08 -12.00 28.24
N ASP A 760 12.54 -13.21 28.16
CA ASP A 760 13.01 -14.37 28.95
C ASP A 760 14.44 -14.81 28.57
N ARG A 761 14.95 -14.41 27.40
CA ARG A 761 16.31 -14.75 26.94
C ARG A 761 17.38 -13.81 27.47
N GLN A 762 17.00 -12.65 28.03
CA GLN A 762 17.95 -11.76 28.69
C GLN A 762 18.31 -12.33 30.06
N LEU A 763 19.61 -12.29 30.39
CA LEU A 763 20.10 -12.72 31.70
C LEU A 763 19.62 -11.71 32.75
N SER A 764 19.04 -12.21 33.85
CA SER A 764 18.74 -11.36 35.00
C SER A 764 20.00 -11.08 35.82
N ALA A 765 20.04 -9.97 36.56
CA ALA A 765 21.19 -9.62 37.39
C ALA A 765 21.52 -10.68 38.46
N GLU A 766 20.53 -11.44 38.93
CA GLU A 766 20.73 -12.57 39.86
C GLU A 766 21.35 -13.79 39.17
N GLU A 767 20.94 -14.10 37.94
CA GLU A 767 21.51 -15.17 37.12
C GLU A 767 22.96 -14.84 36.71
N GLU A 768 23.24 -13.60 36.31
CA GLU A 768 24.61 -13.15 35.99
C GLU A 768 25.56 -13.27 37.19
N LYS A 769 25.04 -13.10 38.41
CA LYS A 769 25.84 -13.25 39.63
C LYS A 769 26.16 -14.72 39.93
N LYS A 770 25.19 -15.63 39.77
CA LYS A 770 25.41 -17.09 39.89
C LYS A 770 26.36 -17.63 38.83
N MET A 771 26.27 -17.14 37.60
CA MET A 771 27.15 -17.57 36.49
C MET A 771 28.62 -17.17 36.68
N LYS A 772 28.92 -16.16 37.51
CA LYS A 772 30.29 -15.74 37.86
C LYS A 772 30.90 -16.55 39.00
N GLU A 773 30.17 -17.49 39.59
CA GLU A 773 30.71 -18.35 40.64
C GLU A 773 31.72 -19.35 40.06
N LYS A 774 32.91 -19.41 40.66
CA LYS A 774 33.99 -20.26 40.16
C LYS A 774 33.78 -21.71 40.60
N LEU A 775 33.74 -22.61 39.62
CA LEU A 775 33.63 -24.06 39.79
C LEU A 775 34.99 -24.66 40.13
N VAL A 776 35.02 -25.64 41.04
CA VAL A 776 36.25 -26.39 41.33
C VAL A 776 36.29 -27.61 40.42
N ILE A 777 37.18 -27.57 39.43
CA ILE A 777 37.39 -28.65 38.46
C ILE A 777 38.86 -29.04 38.55
N ASP A 778 39.14 -30.31 38.83
CA ASP A 778 40.49 -30.84 39.06
C ASP A 778 41.29 -30.04 40.11
N GLY A 779 40.61 -29.55 41.15
CA GLY A 779 41.21 -28.75 42.23
C GLY A 779 41.49 -27.29 41.90
N GLN A 780 41.15 -26.81 40.69
CA GLN A 780 41.32 -25.42 40.27
C GLN A 780 39.97 -24.69 40.14
N LYS A 781 39.93 -23.44 40.59
CA LYS A 781 38.75 -22.57 40.44
C LYS A 781 38.68 -22.01 39.02
N ARG A 782 37.70 -22.43 38.24
CA ARG A 782 37.46 -22.03 36.85
C ARG A 782 36.10 -21.35 36.71
N GLU A 783 35.99 -20.42 35.76
CA GLU A 783 34.77 -19.70 35.44
C GLU A 783 34.35 -20.04 34.00
N ILE A 784 33.07 -20.32 33.78
CA ILE A 784 32.53 -20.66 32.46
C ILE A 784 32.44 -19.39 31.62
N GLU A 785 33.09 -19.36 30.45
CA GLU A 785 32.99 -18.28 29.47
C GLU A 785 31.74 -18.44 28.60
N LYS A 786 31.58 -19.63 28.00
CA LYS A 786 30.46 -19.95 27.10
C LYS A 786 30.34 -21.45 26.88
N LEU A 787 29.17 -21.88 26.45
CA LEU A 787 28.94 -23.22 25.90
C LEU A 787 29.19 -23.20 24.39
N LYS A 788 29.97 -24.15 23.87
CA LYS A 788 30.36 -24.18 22.44
C LYS A 788 29.51 -25.10 21.57
N GLY A 789 29.05 -26.20 22.15
CA GLY A 789 28.35 -27.25 21.44
C GLY A 789 27.83 -28.29 22.40
N ARG A 790 27.15 -29.31 21.88
CA ARG A 790 26.61 -30.41 22.67
C ARG A 790 26.83 -31.74 21.98
N ARG A 791 26.87 -32.81 22.77
CA ARG A 791 26.90 -34.20 22.29
C ARG A 791 25.92 -35.05 23.09
N LYS A 792 25.48 -36.14 22.50
CA LYS A 792 24.58 -37.08 23.17
C LYS A 792 25.33 -37.83 24.27
N HIS A 793 24.73 -37.88 25.46
CA HIS A 793 25.20 -38.71 26.57
C HIS A 793 24.03 -39.52 27.14
N LYS A 794 23.97 -40.82 26.83
CA LYS A 794 22.87 -41.71 27.23
C LYS A 794 21.49 -41.14 26.82
N ASN A 795 20.64 -40.80 27.80
CA ASN A 795 19.29 -40.23 27.62
C ASN A 795 19.25 -38.71 27.78
N THR A 796 20.41 -38.04 27.91
CA THR A 796 20.55 -36.58 28.05
C THR A 796 21.65 -36.05 27.13
N TYR A 797 22.01 -34.78 27.28
CA TYR A 797 23.08 -34.12 26.54
C TYR A 797 24.21 -33.68 27.48
N GLU A 798 25.44 -33.74 26.95
CA GLU A 798 26.61 -33.09 27.54
C GLU A 798 26.96 -31.88 26.70
N TYR A 799 27.35 -30.78 27.34
CA TYR A 799 27.71 -29.52 26.68
C TYR A 799 29.20 -29.26 26.84
N GLU A 800 29.82 -28.82 25.76
CA GLU A 800 31.22 -28.40 25.75
C GLU A 800 31.34 -27.02 26.41
N VAL A 801 32.00 -27.00 27.56
CA VAL A 801 32.19 -25.82 28.40
C VAL A 801 33.55 -25.21 28.10
N LYS A 802 33.54 -23.96 27.59
CA LYS A 802 34.74 -23.14 27.47
C LYS A 802 34.93 -22.31 28.74
N PHE A 803 36.15 -22.28 29.26
CA PHE A 803 36.49 -21.51 30.45
C PHE A 803 37.20 -20.19 30.11
N VAL A 804 36.99 -19.18 30.95
CA VAL A 804 37.61 -17.86 30.78
C VAL A 804 39.13 -17.95 30.85
N GLY A 805 39.82 -17.47 29.81
CA GLY A 805 41.27 -17.36 29.77
C GLY A 805 42.04 -18.67 29.57
N LEU A 806 41.34 -19.76 29.22
CA LEU A 806 41.94 -21.04 28.84
C LEU A 806 41.77 -21.30 27.35
N GLU A 807 42.72 -22.05 26.77
CA GLU A 807 42.66 -22.52 25.39
C GLU A 807 41.59 -23.61 25.22
N ASP A 808 41.12 -23.79 23.98
CA ASP A 808 40.03 -24.72 23.65
C ASP A 808 40.36 -26.19 23.95
N ASP A 809 41.64 -26.54 24.10
CA ASP A 809 42.11 -27.88 24.47
C ASP A 809 41.78 -28.24 25.94
N LYS A 810 41.43 -27.24 26.78
CA LYS A 810 41.02 -27.43 28.18
C LYS A 810 39.51 -27.48 28.39
N ASN A 811 38.73 -27.45 27.31
CA ASN A 811 37.28 -27.57 27.40
C ASN A 811 36.90 -28.95 27.96
N ILE A 812 35.87 -28.97 28.80
CA ILE A 812 35.31 -30.22 29.34
C ILE A 812 33.85 -30.34 28.91
N TYR A 813 33.33 -31.56 29.01
CA TYR A 813 31.91 -31.84 28.81
C TYR A 813 31.21 -31.95 30.16
N MET A 814 30.17 -31.14 30.36
CA MET A 814 29.33 -31.20 31.56
C MET A 814 27.91 -31.64 31.19
N ILE A 815 27.26 -32.40 32.06
CA ILE A 815 25.91 -32.91 31.84
C ILE A 815 24.90 -31.76 32.01
N ARG A 816 23.80 -31.81 31.24
CA ARG A 816 22.70 -30.82 31.29
C ARG A 816 22.26 -30.45 32.71
N ASP A 817 21.93 -31.45 33.53
CA ASP A 817 21.35 -31.25 34.86
C ASP A 817 22.32 -30.48 35.78
N ASP A 818 23.62 -30.78 35.70
CA ASP A 818 24.66 -30.07 36.46
C ASP A 818 24.75 -28.59 36.03
N LEU A 819 24.64 -28.31 34.73
CA LEU A 819 24.66 -26.94 34.22
C LEU A 819 23.41 -26.15 34.61
N GLU A 820 22.23 -26.79 34.60
CA GLU A 820 20.98 -26.19 35.04
C GLU A 820 21.02 -25.87 36.55
N ASP A 821 21.54 -26.78 37.39
CA ASP A 821 21.74 -26.56 38.83
C ASP A 821 22.72 -25.41 39.13
N LEU A 822 23.74 -25.24 38.28
CA LEU A 822 24.69 -24.13 38.34
C LEU A 822 24.14 -22.80 37.79
N GLY A 823 22.89 -22.79 37.29
CA GLY A 823 22.20 -21.60 36.79
C GLY A 823 22.45 -21.30 35.31
N PHE A 824 23.05 -22.21 34.54
CA PHE A 824 23.34 -22.05 33.10
C PHE A 824 22.20 -22.49 32.18
N GLU A 825 20.97 -22.67 32.70
CA GLU A 825 19.77 -23.12 31.98
C GLU A 825 19.53 -22.35 30.66
N LYS A 826 19.65 -21.02 30.68
CA LYS A 826 19.45 -20.17 29.50
C LYS A 826 20.52 -20.37 28.41
N MET A 827 21.78 -20.63 28.81
CA MET A 827 22.85 -20.92 27.85
C MET A 827 22.68 -22.31 27.24
N VAL A 828 22.27 -23.30 28.05
CA VAL A 828 21.92 -24.64 27.60
C VAL A 828 20.82 -24.60 26.56
N ALA A 829 19.71 -23.88 26.85
CA ALA A 829 18.60 -23.69 25.92
C ALA A 829 19.04 -23.02 24.61
N ARG A 830 19.94 -22.03 24.69
CA ARG A 830 20.51 -21.36 23.51
C ARG A 830 21.31 -22.32 22.62
N VAL A 831 22.21 -23.13 23.19
CA VAL A 831 22.98 -24.12 22.41
C VAL A 831 22.08 -25.20 21.80
N ASP A 832 21.04 -25.61 22.52
CA ASP A 832 20.05 -26.55 22.00
C ASP A 832 19.32 -25.99 20.77
N GLU A 833 18.92 -24.73 20.81
CA GLU A 833 18.28 -24.04 19.68
C GLU A 833 19.26 -23.84 18.51
N GLU A 834 20.49 -23.41 18.77
CA GLU A 834 21.55 -23.25 17.76
C GLU A 834 21.77 -24.56 17.00
N GLU A 835 21.86 -25.68 17.71
CA GLU A 835 22.04 -27.00 17.09
C GLU A 835 20.77 -27.45 16.37
N ALA A 836 19.59 -27.25 16.96
CA ALA A 836 18.31 -27.61 16.35
C ALA A 836 18.02 -26.81 15.06
N ALA A 837 18.47 -25.56 15.00
CA ALA A 837 18.33 -24.69 13.82
C ALA A 837 19.42 -24.99 12.77
N ARG A 838 20.66 -25.29 13.19
CA ARG A 838 21.72 -25.76 12.29
C ARG A 838 21.30 -27.05 11.56
N MET A 839 20.70 -28.00 12.27
CA MET A 839 20.14 -29.21 11.66
C MET A 839 19.06 -28.91 10.62
N GLY A 840 18.24 -27.87 10.84
CA GLY A 840 17.21 -27.42 9.89
C GLY A 840 17.77 -26.64 8.68
N MET A 841 18.91 -25.96 8.82
CA MET A 841 19.54 -25.26 7.71
C MET A 841 20.22 -26.18 6.70
N VAL A 842 20.70 -27.36 7.15
CA VAL A 842 21.28 -28.37 6.27
C VAL A 842 20.24 -28.93 5.30
N SER A 843 18.99 -29.12 5.74
CA SER A 843 17.90 -29.59 4.89
C SER A 843 17.39 -28.52 3.93
N ARG A 844 17.49 -27.23 4.31
CA ARG A 844 16.94 -26.12 3.51
C ARG A 844 17.88 -24.90 3.44
N PRO A 845 18.72 -24.80 2.39
CA PRO A 845 19.59 -23.65 2.18
C PRO A 845 18.79 -22.34 2.00
N LEU A 846 19.27 -21.26 2.62
CA LEU A 846 18.69 -19.91 2.55
C LEU A 846 19.01 -19.22 1.21
N THR A 847 18.48 -19.77 0.12
CA THR A 847 18.64 -19.21 -1.24
C THR A 847 17.36 -18.51 -1.70
N LYS A 848 17.50 -17.54 -2.59
CA LYS A 848 16.38 -16.79 -3.16
C LYS A 848 15.31 -17.71 -3.77
N ALA A 849 15.74 -18.73 -4.53
CA ALA A 849 14.86 -19.69 -5.18
C ALA A 849 14.09 -20.58 -4.18
N ASN A 850 14.76 -21.06 -3.12
CA ASN A 850 14.11 -21.89 -2.10
C ASN A 850 13.07 -21.10 -1.29
N ILE A 851 13.35 -19.83 -1.01
CA ILE A 851 12.42 -18.94 -0.30
C ILE A 851 11.22 -18.60 -1.19
N GLU A 852 11.45 -18.36 -2.48
CA GLU A 852 10.37 -18.11 -3.44
C GLU A 852 9.44 -19.32 -3.56
N GLN A 853 9.99 -20.53 -3.72
CA GLN A 853 9.19 -21.75 -3.74
C GLN A 853 8.44 -21.95 -2.42
N HIS A 854 9.08 -21.70 -1.26
CA HIS A 854 8.43 -21.78 0.05
C HIS A 854 7.23 -20.85 0.18
N LEU A 855 7.39 -19.62 -0.31
CA LEU A 855 6.33 -18.62 -0.27
C LEU A 855 5.20 -18.99 -1.23
N ALA A 856 5.51 -19.58 -2.38
CA ALA A 856 4.51 -20.16 -3.28
C ALA A 856 3.76 -21.33 -2.65
N ASP A 857 4.43 -22.18 -1.88
CA ASP A 857 3.81 -23.30 -1.14
C ASP A 857 2.82 -22.83 -0.07
N VAL A 858 2.96 -21.59 0.45
CA VAL A 858 1.98 -20.93 1.33
C VAL A 858 1.08 -19.93 0.57
N GLY A 859 0.99 -20.07 -0.76
CA GLY A 859 0.07 -19.34 -1.63
C GLY A 859 0.40 -17.88 -1.87
N LEU A 860 1.67 -17.47 -1.74
CA LEU A 860 2.16 -16.15 -2.13
C LEU A 860 2.95 -16.25 -3.44
N ASP A 861 2.41 -15.68 -4.52
CA ASP A 861 3.05 -15.71 -5.84
C ASP A 861 4.47 -15.11 -5.81
N ALA A 862 5.34 -15.65 -6.67
CA ALA A 862 6.72 -15.20 -6.84
C ALA A 862 6.83 -13.67 -7.05
N GLU A 863 5.86 -13.07 -7.74
CA GLU A 863 5.79 -11.64 -7.97
C GLU A 863 5.71 -10.82 -6.67
N PHE A 864 4.92 -11.28 -5.70
CA PHE A 864 4.77 -10.62 -4.41
C PHE A 864 5.88 -11.03 -3.43
N ALA A 865 6.35 -12.28 -3.52
CA ALA A 865 7.40 -12.82 -2.67
C ALA A 865 8.76 -12.15 -2.89
N THR A 866 9.14 -11.95 -4.16
CA THR A 866 10.52 -11.62 -4.53
C THR A 866 10.70 -10.18 -4.98
N HIS A 867 9.69 -9.59 -5.62
CA HIS A 867 9.86 -8.31 -6.31
C HIS A 867 9.06 -7.16 -5.70
N SER A 868 8.03 -7.47 -4.93
CA SER A 868 7.19 -6.48 -4.24
C SER A 868 7.72 -6.25 -2.83
N ARG A 869 7.77 -4.97 -2.43
CA ARG A 869 8.10 -4.62 -1.05
C ARG A 869 6.90 -4.91 -0.15
N ILE A 870 7.17 -5.28 1.10
CA ILE A 870 6.16 -5.59 2.11
C ILE A 870 5.15 -4.43 2.29
N ARG A 871 5.59 -3.18 2.12
CA ARG A 871 4.72 -1.98 2.15
C ARG A 871 3.51 -2.08 1.20
N GLY A 872 3.71 -2.67 0.02
CA GLY A 872 2.70 -2.75 -1.04
C GLY A 872 1.78 -3.97 -0.95
N LEU A 873 2.01 -4.87 0.04
CA LEU A 873 1.24 -6.10 0.21
C LEU A 873 -0.08 -5.86 0.95
N SER A 874 -1.12 -6.59 0.56
CA SER A 874 -2.39 -6.62 1.29
C SER A 874 -2.25 -7.29 2.66
N GLY A 875 -3.22 -7.07 3.57
CA GLY A 875 -3.24 -7.73 4.88
C GLY A 875 -3.12 -9.25 4.77
N GLY A 876 -3.94 -9.88 3.93
CA GLY A 876 -3.88 -11.33 3.69
C GLY A 876 -2.55 -11.80 3.09
N GLN A 877 -1.92 -11.02 2.20
CA GLN A 877 -0.58 -11.32 1.70
C GLN A 877 0.47 -11.24 2.80
N LYS A 878 0.41 -10.22 3.67
CA LYS A 878 1.29 -10.10 4.84
C LYS A 878 1.15 -11.32 5.77
N VAL A 879 -0.06 -11.85 5.97
CA VAL A 879 -0.26 -13.09 6.76
C VAL A 879 0.47 -14.27 6.13
N LYS A 880 0.35 -14.44 4.81
CA LYS A 880 1.07 -15.51 4.09
C LYS A 880 2.59 -15.38 4.26
N VAL A 881 3.12 -14.15 4.29
CA VAL A 881 4.54 -13.89 4.62
C VAL A 881 4.87 -14.32 6.04
N VAL A 882 4.03 -13.99 7.03
CA VAL A 882 4.22 -14.39 8.43
C VAL A 882 4.20 -15.92 8.57
N ILE A 883 3.20 -16.59 8.00
CA ILE A 883 3.08 -18.05 8.02
C ILE A 883 4.28 -18.69 7.32
N GLY A 884 4.64 -18.20 6.14
CA GLY A 884 5.84 -18.64 5.41
C GLY A 884 7.10 -18.49 6.25
N ALA A 885 7.33 -17.34 6.87
CA ALA A 885 8.48 -17.11 7.73
C ALA A 885 8.48 -18.03 8.96
N ALA A 886 7.34 -18.23 9.62
CA ALA A 886 7.21 -19.09 10.79
C ALA A 886 7.46 -20.57 10.45
N MET A 887 7.02 -21.02 9.27
CA MET A 887 7.19 -22.39 8.80
C MET A 887 8.58 -22.66 8.20
N TRP A 888 9.42 -21.64 7.99
CA TRP A 888 10.72 -21.79 7.34
C TRP A 888 11.63 -22.80 8.04
N ASN A 889 11.68 -22.76 9.38
CA ASN A 889 12.56 -23.60 10.21
C ASN A 889 12.00 -25.01 10.51
N GLN A 890 11.12 -25.53 9.66
CA GLN A 890 10.51 -26.87 9.78
C GLN A 890 10.07 -27.19 11.23
N PRO A 891 9.15 -26.39 11.80
CA PRO A 891 8.73 -26.54 13.20
C PRO A 891 8.11 -27.91 13.44
N HIS A 892 8.03 -28.33 14.70
CA HIS A 892 7.31 -29.55 15.10
C HIS A 892 5.97 -29.24 15.75
N ILE A 893 5.83 -28.05 16.33
CA ILE A 893 4.58 -27.51 16.85
C ILE A 893 4.31 -26.18 16.15
N LEU A 894 3.13 -26.05 15.58
CA LEU A 894 2.58 -24.81 15.02
C LEU A 894 1.52 -24.27 15.98
N VAL A 895 1.72 -23.05 16.46
CA VAL A 895 0.76 -22.32 17.29
C VAL A 895 0.24 -21.14 16.50
N MET A 896 -1.08 -21.07 16.30
CA MET A 896 -1.74 -19.99 15.56
C MET A 896 -2.72 -19.26 16.46
N ASP A 897 -2.49 -17.97 16.66
CA ASP A 897 -3.34 -17.10 17.47
C ASP A 897 -4.29 -16.29 16.57
N GLU A 898 -5.56 -16.67 16.55
CA GLU A 898 -6.64 -16.12 15.73
C GLU A 898 -6.36 -16.09 14.21
N PRO A 899 -6.03 -17.23 13.57
CA PRO A 899 -5.70 -17.28 12.14
C PRO A 899 -6.86 -16.87 11.22
N THR A 900 -8.10 -16.93 11.72
CA THR A 900 -9.33 -16.58 10.99
C THR A 900 -9.53 -15.09 10.79
N ASN A 901 -8.85 -14.23 11.56
CA ASN A 901 -9.08 -12.78 11.49
C ASN A 901 -8.43 -12.12 10.28
N TYR A 902 -7.48 -12.78 9.62
CA TYR A 902 -6.64 -12.13 8.61
C TYR A 902 -6.49 -12.93 7.32
N LEU A 903 -7.07 -14.14 7.29
CA LEU A 903 -7.11 -15.00 6.10
C LEU A 903 -8.54 -15.04 5.56
N ASP A 904 -8.64 -14.96 4.24
CA ASP A 904 -9.89 -15.21 3.54
C ASP A 904 -10.30 -16.66 3.60
N ARG A 905 -11.56 -16.92 3.25
CA ARG A 905 -12.12 -18.26 3.24
C ARG A 905 -11.35 -19.26 2.37
N ASP A 906 -10.85 -18.85 1.20
CA ASP A 906 -10.04 -19.71 0.34
C ASP A 906 -8.68 -20.02 0.99
N SER A 907 -7.97 -19.02 1.54
CA SER A 907 -6.74 -19.28 2.31
C SER A 907 -7.01 -20.05 3.61
N LEU A 908 -8.17 -19.91 4.23
CA LEU A 908 -8.58 -20.69 5.40
C LEU A 908 -8.87 -22.13 5.03
N GLY A 909 -9.48 -22.38 3.87
CA GLY A 909 -9.64 -23.73 3.30
C GLY A 909 -8.28 -24.36 2.97
N ALA A 910 -7.39 -23.61 2.31
CA ALA A 910 -6.02 -24.03 2.02
C ALA A 910 -5.23 -24.33 3.31
N LEU A 911 -5.34 -23.45 4.31
CA LEU A 911 -4.75 -23.61 5.63
C LEU A 911 -5.31 -24.83 6.36
N ALA A 912 -6.62 -25.04 6.30
CA ALA A 912 -7.29 -26.19 6.88
C ALA A 912 -6.76 -27.50 6.26
N SER A 913 -6.60 -27.55 4.93
CA SER A 913 -5.99 -28.71 4.25
C SER A 913 -4.56 -28.93 4.70
N ALA A 914 -3.73 -27.88 4.74
CA ALA A 914 -2.35 -27.98 5.19
C ALA A 914 -2.22 -28.44 6.64
N ILE A 915 -3.08 -27.95 7.55
CA ILE A 915 -3.10 -28.38 8.96
C ILE A 915 -3.45 -29.86 9.08
N LYS A 916 -4.37 -30.37 8.23
CA LYS A 916 -4.72 -31.79 8.21
C LYS A 916 -3.56 -32.66 7.75
N GLU A 917 -2.83 -32.24 6.72
CA GLU A 917 -1.70 -32.99 6.16
C GLU A 917 -0.40 -32.84 6.95
N TYR A 918 -0.25 -31.74 7.69
CA TYR A 918 0.99 -31.41 8.39
C TYR A 918 1.41 -32.47 9.42
N GLY A 919 2.65 -32.96 9.28
CA GLY A 919 3.17 -34.03 10.11
C GLY A 919 3.43 -33.69 11.59
N GLY A 920 3.33 -32.41 11.98
CA GLY A 920 3.57 -31.89 13.34
C GLY A 920 2.30 -31.55 14.12
N GLY A 921 2.45 -31.15 15.38
CA GLY A 921 1.34 -30.79 16.26
C GLY A 921 0.84 -29.37 16.01
N VAL A 922 -0.46 -29.13 16.18
CA VAL A 922 -1.08 -27.82 15.93
C VAL A 922 -1.93 -27.40 17.12
N VAL A 923 -1.73 -26.16 17.57
CA VAL A 923 -2.53 -25.50 18.61
C VAL A 923 -3.12 -24.22 18.01
N ILE A 924 -4.45 -24.14 17.95
CA ILE A 924 -5.18 -23.03 17.33
C ILE A 924 -5.92 -22.28 18.43
N ILE A 925 -5.68 -20.98 18.57
CA ILE A 925 -6.55 -20.08 19.34
C ILE A 925 -7.51 -19.46 18.35
N SER A 926 -8.82 -19.64 18.52
CA SER A 926 -9.80 -18.97 17.66
C SER A 926 -11.15 -18.85 18.34
N HIS A 927 -11.90 -17.81 17.99
CA HIS A 927 -13.32 -17.69 18.30
C HIS A 927 -14.24 -18.37 17.27
N ASN A 928 -13.71 -18.81 16.12
CA ASN A 928 -14.49 -19.44 15.08
C ASN A 928 -14.72 -20.93 15.40
N ALA A 929 -15.91 -21.22 15.95
CA ALA A 929 -16.29 -22.56 16.36
C ALA A 929 -16.37 -23.57 15.20
N GLU A 930 -16.73 -23.12 13.99
CA GLU A 930 -16.78 -23.98 12.81
C GLU A 930 -15.36 -24.45 12.46
N PHE A 931 -14.42 -23.51 12.32
CA PHE A 931 -13.03 -23.80 12.01
C PHE A 931 -12.37 -24.71 13.06
N CYS A 932 -12.57 -24.40 14.36
CA CYS A 932 -12.03 -25.23 15.45
C CYS A 932 -12.58 -26.66 15.42
N LYS A 933 -13.89 -26.84 15.26
CA LYS A 933 -14.52 -28.19 15.26
C LYS A 933 -14.09 -29.03 14.07
N THR A 934 -13.84 -28.42 12.91
CA THR A 934 -13.39 -29.17 11.74
C THR A 934 -11.91 -29.56 11.84
N MET A 935 -11.07 -28.73 12.47
CA MET A 935 -9.61 -28.94 12.50
C MET A 935 -9.09 -29.67 13.74
N CYS A 936 -9.73 -29.44 14.89
CA CYS A 936 -9.22 -29.86 16.20
C CYS A 936 -10.06 -31.00 16.78
N GLN A 937 -9.37 -31.96 17.40
CA GLN A 937 -10.00 -33.08 18.11
C GLN A 937 -10.09 -32.82 19.61
N GLU A 938 -9.18 -31.99 20.14
CA GLU A 938 -9.09 -31.60 21.54
C GLU A 938 -9.43 -30.11 21.68
N GLU A 939 -10.17 -29.76 22.74
CA GLU A 939 -10.57 -28.38 23.05
C GLU A 939 -10.13 -28.01 24.47
N TRP A 940 -9.45 -26.87 24.59
CA TRP A 940 -9.04 -26.22 25.84
C TRP A 940 -9.91 -24.98 26.04
N SER A 941 -10.88 -25.08 26.94
CA SER A 941 -11.78 -23.99 27.30
C SER A 941 -11.21 -23.19 28.48
N VAL A 942 -11.02 -21.89 28.26
CA VAL A 942 -10.51 -20.92 29.24
C VAL A 942 -11.60 -19.87 29.50
N PRO A 943 -12.53 -20.09 30.44
CA PRO A 943 -13.66 -19.19 30.66
C PRO A 943 -13.29 -17.91 31.43
N GLY A 944 -12.10 -17.86 32.05
CA GLY A 944 -11.57 -16.70 32.77
C GLY A 944 -11.76 -16.73 34.29
N ASP A 945 -12.15 -17.90 34.84
CA ASP A 945 -12.23 -18.22 36.26
C ASP A 945 -10.92 -18.80 36.84
N GLY A 946 -9.87 -18.89 36.02
CA GLY A 946 -8.57 -19.45 36.37
C GLY A 946 -8.43 -20.95 36.12
N ILE A 947 -9.49 -21.67 35.72
CA ILE A 947 -9.48 -23.11 35.48
C ILE A 947 -9.49 -23.37 33.97
N VAL A 948 -8.60 -24.24 33.49
CA VAL A 948 -8.61 -24.70 32.10
C VAL A 948 -9.36 -26.03 32.01
N HIS A 949 -10.48 -26.04 31.29
CA HIS A 949 -11.24 -27.26 31.04
C HIS A 949 -10.79 -27.90 29.74
N ILE A 950 -10.51 -29.20 29.76
CA ILE A 950 -10.02 -29.94 28.59
C ILE A 950 -11.04 -30.99 28.18
N THR A 951 -11.49 -30.96 26.93
CA THR A 951 -12.43 -31.90 26.34
C THR A 951 -11.84 -32.54 25.06
N GLY A 952 -12.32 -33.73 24.68
CA GLY A 952 -11.82 -34.45 23.49
C GLY A 952 -10.45 -35.13 23.66
N ASN A 953 -9.90 -35.14 24.88
CA ASN A 953 -8.56 -35.66 25.13
C ASN A 953 -8.48 -37.20 25.04
N GLN A 954 -7.50 -37.74 24.31
CA GLN A 954 -7.28 -39.20 24.20
C GLN A 954 -6.51 -39.79 25.39
N TYR A 955 -5.93 -38.95 26.25
CA TYR A 955 -5.14 -39.40 27.40
C TYR A 955 -5.97 -39.27 28.69
N LYS A 956 -6.24 -40.40 29.36
CA LYS A 956 -6.97 -40.42 30.65
C LYS A 956 -6.26 -39.52 31.68
N GLN A 957 -6.89 -38.41 32.06
CA GLN A 957 -6.39 -37.49 33.11
C GLN A 957 -6.11 -38.20 34.45
N GLU A 958 -6.76 -39.34 34.73
CA GLU A 958 -6.57 -40.11 35.96
C GLU A 958 -5.12 -40.56 36.19
N LYS A 959 -4.29 -40.70 35.14
CA LYS A 959 -2.87 -41.12 35.30
C LYS A 959 -1.89 -39.97 35.62
N LEU A 960 -2.29 -38.70 35.48
CA LEU A 960 -1.41 -37.57 35.78
C LEU A 960 -1.33 -37.25 37.28
N LYS A 961 -2.29 -37.73 38.08
CA LYS A 961 -2.21 -37.65 39.55
C LYS A 961 -1.36 -38.77 40.19
N GLU A 962 -1.02 -39.82 39.43
CA GLU A 962 -0.36 -41.03 39.96
C GLU A 962 0.97 -41.42 39.28
N GLN A 963 1.53 -40.63 38.35
CA GLN A 963 2.89 -40.89 37.86
C GLN A 963 3.97 -40.32 38.80
N VAL A 964 3.97 -40.83 40.03
CA VAL A 964 5.18 -40.94 40.83
C VAL A 964 5.95 -42.14 40.28
N ILE A 965 7.14 -41.88 39.72
CA ILE A 965 8.27 -42.80 39.53
C ILE A 965 7.88 -44.25 39.16
N GLN A 966 7.99 -44.61 37.87
CA GLN A 966 8.07 -46.03 37.50
C GLN A 966 9.34 -46.64 38.13
N ASP A 967 9.16 -47.49 39.14
CA ASP A 967 10.24 -48.11 39.93
C ASP A 967 11.05 -49.20 39.21
N GLU A 968 10.70 -49.55 37.95
CA GLU A 968 11.40 -50.59 37.20
C GLU A 968 11.61 -50.16 35.74
N VAL A 969 12.88 -50.04 35.35
CA VAL A 969 13.29 -49.83 33.95
C VAL A 969 13.97 -51.11 33.46
N THR A 970 13.45 -51.66 32.36
CA THR A 970 14.05 -52.79 31.65
C THR A 970 14.93 -52.26 30.53
N ASP A 971 16.19 -52.69 30.46
CA ASP A 971 17.09 -52.31 29.39
C ASP A 971 16.74 -53.02 28.05
N ALA A 972 17.40 -52.64 26.96
CA ALA A 972 17.17 -53.18 25.61
C ALA A 972 17.54 -54.68 25.47
N LEU A 973 18.11 -55.30 26.51
CA LEU A 973 18.48 -56.73 26.56
C LEU A 973 17.60 -57.53 27.53
N GLY A 974 16.61 -56.90 28.17
CA GLY A 974 15.61 -57.58 29.01
C GLY A 974 15.93 -57.65 30.50
N ASN A 975 16.93 -56.92 31.01
CA ASN A 975 17.26 -56.93 32.44
C ASN A 975 16.57 -55.77 33.19
N THR A 976 15.99 -56.08 34.35
CA THR A 976 15.32 -55.11 35.23
C THR A 976 16.29 -54.46 36.22
N ILE A 977 16.35 -53.13 36.23
CA ILE A 977 17.15 -52.35 37.20
C ILE A 977 16.19 -51.52 38.07
N LYS A 978 16.32 -51.66 39.39
CA LYS A 978 15.55 -50.88 40.40
C LYS A 978 16.27 -49.57 40.70
N VAL A 979 15.61 -48.44 40.44
CA VAL A 979 16.12 -47.10 40.76
C VAL A 979 15.58 -46.68 42.12
N LYS A 980 16.45 -46.25 43.05
CA LYS A 980 16.02 -45.77 44.38
C LYS A 980 15.38 -44.37 44.28
N ALA A 981 14.23 -44.19 44.93
CA ALA A 981 13.50 -42.93 45.04
C ALA A 981 14.33 -41.76 45.63
N PRO A 982 14.00 -40.50 45.27
CA PRO A 982 14.70 -39.33 45.79
C PRO A 982 14.43 -39.14 47.29
N LYS A 983 15.48 -38.83 48.06
CA LYS A 983 15.38 -38.62 49.52
C LYS A 983 14.61 -37.34 49.84
N LYS A 984 13.66 -37.45 50.76
CA LYS A 984 12.87 -36.34 51.32
C LYS A 984 13.80 -35.33 52.03
N LYS A 985 13.72 -34.03 51.70
CA LYS A 985 14.44 -32.95 52.43
C LYS A 985 13.98 -32.93 53.90
N LEU A 986 14.92 -33.15 54.81
CA LEU A 986 14.69 -33.16 56.27
C LEU A 986 14.44 -31.73 56.78
N SER A 987 13.52 -31.58 57.73
CA SER A 987 13.27 -30.28 58.39
C SER A 987 14.47 -29.84 59.25
N ARG A 988 14.62 -28.54 59.48
CA ARG A 988 15.69 -27.97 60.35
C ARG A 988 15.75 -28.61 61.75
N LYS A 989 14.63 -29.12 62.27
CA LYS A 989 14.54 -29.80 63.57
C LYS A 989 15.11 -31.22 63.53
N GLU A 990 14.83 -31.96 62.46
CA GLU A 990 15.34 -33.32 62.25
C GLU A 990 16.85 -33.34 61.95
N LEU A 991 17.33 -32.30 61.28
CA LEU A 991 18.75 -32.11 60.95
C LEU A 991 19.61 -31.90 62.21
N LYS A 992 19.13 -31.06 63.15
CA LYS A 992 19.78 -30.87 64.46
C LYS A 992 19.77 -32.15 65.31
N ALA A 993 18.72 -32.97 65.23
CA ALA A 993 18.64 -34.23 65.95
C ALA A 993 19.68 -35.24 65.44
N LYS A 994 19.81 -35.39 64.10
CA LYS A 994 20.80 -36.27 63.47
C LYS A 994 22.25 -35.85 63.73
N ILE A 995 22.54 -34.55 63.79
CA ILE A 995 23.88 -34.03 64.15
C ILE A 995 24.22 -34.40 65.61
N LYS A 996 23.27 -34.25 66.53
CA LYS A 996 23.45 -34.61 67.95
C LYS A 996 23.64 -36.12 68.13
N GLU A 997 22.91 -36.94 67.39
CA GLU A 997 23.04 -38.39 67.40
C GLU A 997 24.39 -38.86 66.81
N ARG A 998 24.88 -38.20 65.75
CA ARG A 998 26.19 -38.49 65.16
C ARG A 998 27.34 -38.18 66.12
N LYS A 999 27.27 -37.04 66.82
CA LYS A 999 28.27 -36.66 67.84
C LYS A 999 28.32 -37.68 68.98
N ALA A 1000 27.15 -38.15 69.43
CA ALA A 1000 27.05 -39.19 70.46
C ALA A 1000 27.55 -40.58 69.99
N LYS A 1001 27.53 -40.89 68.68
CA LYS A 1001 28.11 -42.12 68.13
C LYS A 1001 29.62 -42.04 67.99
N LEU A 1002 30.15 -40.87 67.60
CA LEU A 1002 31.59 -40.62 67.56
C LEU A 1002 32.22 -40.66 68.96
N ASP A 1003 31.56 -40.09 69.97
CA ASP A 1003 32.01 -40.09 71.36
C ASP A 1003 31.99 -41.49 72.01
N ARG A 1004 31.28 -42.46 71.39
CA ARG A 1004 31.24 -43.87 71.81
C ARG A 1004 32.21 -44.78 71.03
N GLY A 1005 32.96 -44.22 70.07
CA GLY A 1005 33.96 -44.96 69.29
C GLY A 1005 33.39 -45.80 68.14
N ASP A 1006 32.16 -45.56 67.71
CA ASP A 1006 31.55 -46.26 66.58
C ASP A 1006 32.05 -45.70 65.23
N GLU A 1007 32.29 -46.56 64.23
CA GLU A 1007 32.60 -46.15 62.85
C GLU A 1007 31.41 -45.46 62.18
N VAL A 1008 31.64 -44.29 61.57
CA VAL A 1008 30.60 -43.51 60.87
C VAL A 1008 31.08 -43.16 59.46
N SER A 1009 30.26 -43.43 58.44
CA SER A 1009 30.54 -43.18 57.01
C SER A 1009 30.93 -41.71 56.71
N SER A 1010 31.82 -41.54 55.71
CA SER A 1010 32.36 -40.26 55.24
C SER A 1010 31.43 -39.43 54.37
N ASP A 1011 30.27 -39.96 53.95
CA ASP A 1011 29.34 -39.24 53.07
C ASP A 1011 27.92 -39.15 53.69
N PRO A 1012 27.58 -38.02 54.36
CA PRO A 1012 26.30 -37.84 54.99
C PRO A 1012 25.48 -36.81 54.21
N ASP A 1013 24.58 -37.25 53.34
CA ASP A 1013 23.43 -36.46 52.83
C ASP A 1013 23.69 -34.95 52.61
N GLY A 1014 24.74 -34.59 51.85
CA GLY A 1014 24.91 -33.27 51.23
C GLY A 1014 24.69 -32.04 52.13
N LEU A 1015 25.22 -32.04 53.35
CA LEU A 1015 25.06 -30.94 54.30
C LEU A 1015 26.42 -30.48 54.79
N TYR A 1016 27.09 -29.57 54.07
CA TYR A 1016 27.95 -28.48 54.56
C TYR A 1016 28.50 -27.70 53.36
N ALA A 1017 27.75 -26.71 52.87
CA ALA A 1017 28.31 -25.57 52.15
C ALA A 1017 27.29 -24.43 52.12
N GLU A 1018 27.00 -23.85 53.29
CA GLU A 1018 26.58 -22.45 53.43
C GLU A 1018 26.53 -22.09 54.92
N HIS A 1019 27.61 -21.48 55.42
CA HIS A 1019 27.69 -20.36 56.38
C HIS A 1019 29.03 -20.32 57.13
N GLY A 1020 29.91 -19.41 56.71
CA GLY A 1020 30.66 -18.48 57.59
C GLY A 1020 31.96 -18.94 58.26
N CYS A 1021 33.09 -18.79 57.56
CA CYS A 1021 34.23 -17.94 57.93
C CYS A 1021 35.17 -17.80 56.72
#